data_AF-A0AA88I0A5-F1
#
_entry.id   AF-A0AA88I0A5-F1
#
_cell.length_a   1.000
_cell.length_b   1.000
_cell.length_c   1.000
_cell.angle_alpha   90.00
_cell.angle_beta   90.00
_cell.angle_gamma   90.00
#
_symmetry.space_group_name_H-M   'P 1'
#
loop_
_entity.id
_entity.type
_entity.pdbx_description
1 polymer ?
#
loop_
_entity_poly.entity_id
_entity_poly.type
_entity_poly.pdbx_seq_one_letter_code
_entity_poly.pdbx_strand_id
1 'polypeptide(L)'
;MIFKRITGGSPLRRLRCKQLVLTVFTVLALLIMLSYKSYIPVKPNYLSRNLKNGDDILNGSERRNNVAFIPNDLHKQQADMESGQIQEMIAENGIVELEATEEIPNRSKTAYYNGVPVYYPEETDTKVNVFSERKMTQNGFRASINGANIPEIRAAPFIPEKRVVHFDLKGAPPKVSYLEQVFQIISKLGATHVLLEYEDMFPYANDLSIIKAKNAYSLNEIKSMLSAAGSYNLEVIPLVQTFGHLELALKLKEFSHLREVDESPQAICPSKNSSLDFVTDLIEQIIAVHQSSKFIHIGCDEVFYLGECNICKTKNRNSLFLQHIVKIAQFVRNKGFIPIVWHDMMIHMTFSELKRSGIGNLVEPMIWVYAEDIYRFVPETEWKKFSDVFSTFWSASAYKGAFGETLILPEVKRHIDNNANWLAVMRSEGTRFKNGVRGLVLTGWQRYDHFAVLCELLPGSLPSLAMTLSLVSNARIDLPIAKKVYQVLECINSPKYESFFDLTYDPKLVDKLAYCFFPGASFFKALYRLEKLQNEVDKTWKAATYERGWMTDYNLRYNFSEPSRVDEITSELNSLISSVTVLAKNFIEAMDDIFDVYTVQEWLEQKILPLFELLGKLKSRKKSLKSHKAWKVRPFTSIVDWKKYDLNLEILFKVEKRSDYLVT
;
A
#
# COMPACT_ATOMS: atom_id res chain seq x y z
N MET A 1 -40.47 -15.84 -36.91
CA MET A 1 -40.67 -15.81 -38.38
C MET A 1 -40.51 -17.16 -39.09
N ILE A 2 -40.09 -18.27 -38.43
CA ILE A 2 -39.97 -19.60 -39.08
C ILE A 2 -41.29 -20.40 -39.13
N PHE A 3 -42.36 -19.94 -38.46
CA PHE A 3 -43.62 -20.68 -38.40
C PHE A 3 -44.63 -20.39 -39.54
N LYS A 4 -44.34 -19.46 -40.45
CA LYS A 4 -45.30 -19.04 -41.49
C LYS A 4 -45.00 -19.55 -42.91
N ARG A 5 -44.04 -20.47 -43.08
CA ARG A 5 -43.63 -21.00 -44.41
C ARG A 5 -43.67 -22.52 -44.54
N ILE A 6 -44.45 -23.21 -43.70
CA ILE A 6 -44.60 -24.68 -43.76
C ILE A 6 -46.09 -25.08 -43.71
N THR A 7 -46.86 -24.67 -44.72
CA THR A 7 -48.24 -25.16 -44.91
C THR A 7 -48.47 -25.87 -46.25
N GLY A 8 -47.42 -26.09 -47.06
CA GLY A 8 -47.55 -26.73 -48.38
C GLY A 8 -46.73 -28.01 -48.58
N GLY A 9 -46.63 -28.90 -47.58
CA GLY A 9 -45.82 -30.12 -47.69
C GLY A 9 -46.48 -31.36 -47.08
N SER A 10 -46.24 -32.51 -47.71
CA SER A 10 -46.88 -33.81 -47.43
C SER A 10 -46.73 -34.29 -45.97
N PRO A 11 -47.62 -35.19 -45.49
CA PRO A 11 -47.67 -35.64 -44.09
C PRO A 11 -46.33 -36.17 -43.54
N LEU A 12 -45.50 -36.78 -44.39
CA LEU A 12 -44.17 -37.30 -44.02
C LEU A 12 -43.15 -36.22 -43.64
N ARG A 13 -43.25 -35.00 -44.18
CA ARG A 13 -42.36 -33.88 -43.80
C ARG A 13 -42.71 -33.28 -42.44
N ARG A 14 -43.99 -33.32 -42.03
CA ARG A 14 -44.42 -32.85 -40.70
C ARG A 14 -43.96 -33.77 -39.58
N LEU A 15 -43.86 -35.08 -39.82
CA LEU A 15 -43.35 -36.04 -38.84
C LEU A 15 -41.84 -35.86 -38.60
N ARG A 16 -41.04 -35.71 -39.66
CA ARG A 16 -39.58 -35.50 -39.55
C ARG A 16 -39.20 -34.17 -38.89
N CYS A 17 -39.97 -33.09 -39.12
CA CYS A 17 -39.74 -31.81 -38.43
C CYS A 17 -40.10 -31.87 -36.93
N LYS A 18 -41.16 -32.60 -36.54
CA LYS A 18 -41.49 -32.78 -35.12
C LYS A 18 -40.42 -33.59 -34.39
N GLN A 19 -39.85 -34.61 -35.05
CA GLN A 19 -38.80 -35.45 -34.47
C GLN A 19 -37.49 -34.66 -34.29
N LEU A 20 -37.10 -33.83 -35.26
CA LEU A 20 -35.91 -32.99 -35.18
C LEU A 20 -36.00 -31.91 -34.08
N VAL A 21 -37.17 -31.29 -33.93
CA VAL A 21 -37.41 -30.29 -32.85
C VAL A 21 -37.38 -30.97 -31.48
N LEU A 22 -37.95 -32.17 -31.34
CA LEU A 22 -37.88 -32.92 -30.09
C LEU A 22 -36.44 -33.25 -29.73
N THR A 23 -35.64 -33.78 -30.67
CA THR A 23 -34.23 -34.12 -30.43
C THR A 23 -33.38 -32.91 -30.03
N VAL A 24 -33.58 -31.74 -30.64
CA VAL A 24 -32.85 -30.51 -30.28
C VAL A 24 -33.20 -30.05 -28.87
N PHE A 25 -34.47 -30.13 -28.46
CA PHE A 25 -34.88 -29.79 -27.10
C PHE A 25 -34.36 -30.79 -26.05
N THR A 26 -34.33 -32.09 -26.36
CA THR A 26 -33.78 -33.09 -25.43
C THR A 26 -32.27 -32.94 -25.23
N VAL A 27 -31.52 -32.61 -26.30
CA VAL A 27 -30.08 -32.36 -26.22
C VAL A 27 -29.78 -31.07 -25.43
N LEU A 28 -30.58 -30.01 -25.61
CA LEU A 28 -30.44 -28.79 -24.85
C LEU A 28 -30.74 -28.99 -23.35
N ALA A 29 -31.75 -29.80 -23.02
CA ALA A 29 -32.08 -30.15 -21.64
C ALA A 29 -31.01 -31.03 -20.97
N LEU A 30 -30.39 -31.95 -21.72
CA LEU A 30 -29.25 -32.76 -21.25
C LEU A 30 -27.99 -31.92 -21.01
N LEU A 31 -27.71 -30.93 -21.85
CA LEU A 31 -26.60 -29.99 -21.66
C LEU A 31 -26.81 -29.09 -20.44
N ILE A 32 -28.05 -28.64 -20.18
CA ILE A 32 -28.40 -27.88 -18.98
C ILE A 32 -28.27 -28.75 -17.72
N MET A 33 -28.73 -30.00 -17.76
CA MET A 33 -28.61 -30.95 -16.64
C MET A 33 -27.15 -31.35 -16.34
N LEU A 34 -26.29 -31.44 -17.36
CA LEU A 34 -24.85 -31.70 -17.18
C LEU A 34 -24.10 -30.48 -16.62
N SER A 35 -24.54 -29.26 -16.95
CA SER A 35 -23.97 -28.02 -16.39
C SER A 35 -24.32 -27.77 -14.91
N TYR A 36 -25.32 -28.47 -14.36
CA TYR A 36 -25.77 -28.32 -12.97
C TYR A 36 -25.11 -29.31 -11.97
N LYS A 37 -24.29 -30.26 -12.45
CA LYS A 37 -23.67 -31.30 -11.60
C LYS A 37 -22.32 -30.92 -10.97
N SER A 38 -21.86 -29.67 -11.14
CA SER A 38 -20.56 -29.20 -10.63
C SER A 38 -20.63 -28.17 -9.49
N TYR A 39 -21.79 -28.00 -8.84
CA TYR A 39 -21.91 -27.16 -7.64
C TYR A 39 -22.68 -27.89 -6.53
N ILE A 40 -21.94 -28.57 -5.66
CA ILE A 40 -22.43 -29.02 -4.35
C ILE A 40 -21.52 -28.38 -3.29
N PRO A 41 -21.99 -27.37 -2.53
CA PRO A 41 -21.34 -26.99 -1.29
C PRO A 41 -21.89 -27.88 -0.16
N VAL A 42 -20.99 -28.60 0.50
CA VAL A 42 -21.24 -29.31 1.76
C VAL A 42 -21.56 -28.27 2.84
N LYS A 43 -22.73 -28.39 3.50
CA LYS A 43 -23.03 -27.71 4.76
C LYS A 43 -22.67 -28.61 5.94
N PRO A 44 -22.07 -28.08 7.02
CA PRO A 44 -21.85 -28.83 8.26
C PRO A 44 -23.14 -28.92 9.08
N ASN A 45 -23.33 -30.09 9.70
CA ASN A 45 -24.37 -30.39 10.67
C ASN A 45 -24.21 -29.54 11.94
N TYR A 46 -25.30 -28.93 12.42
CA TYR A 46 -25.48 -28.70 13.86
C TYR A 46 -26.90 -29.07 14.29
N LEU A 47 -26.93 -29.77 15.42
CA LEU A 47 -28.07 -30.32 16.12
C LEU A 47 -29.08 -29.26 16.56
N SER A 48 -30.34 -29.67 16.49
CA SER A 48 -31.56 -29.05 17.00
C SER A 48 -31.54 -28.69 18.50
N ARG A 49 -32.19 -27.58 18.88
CA ARG A 49 -33.22 -27.53 19.95
C ARG A 49 -33.97 -26.18 20.03
N ASN A 50 -35.30 -26.30 19.92
CA ASN A 50 -36.39 -25.55 20.58
C ASN A 50 -36.72 -24.07 20.26
N LEU A 51 -37.69 -23.89 19.34
CA LEU A 51 -39.06 -23.33 19.57
C LEU A 51 -39.28 -22.23 20.64
N LYS A 52 -39.64 -20.99 20.23
CA LYS A 52 -41.02 -20.44 20.21
C LYS A 52 -41.08 -18.91 19.94
N ASN A 53 -41.95 -18.57 18.98
CA ASN A 53 -42.84 -17.40 18.81
C ASN A 53 -42.32 -15.94 18.76
N GLY A 54 -42.71 -15.25 17.67
CA GLY A 54 -43.42 -13.96 17.75
C GLY A 54 -42.78 -12.74 17.07
N ASP A 55 -43.20 -12.47 15.82
CA ASP A 55 -43.51 -11.15 15.19
C ASP A 55 -42.50 -9.98 15.26
N ASP A 56 -41.93 -9.58 14.11
CA ASP A 56 -42.39 -8.43 13.30
C ASP A 56 -41.32 -7.86 12.32
N ILE A 57 -41.71 -7.82 11.03
CA ILE A 57 -41.63 -6.69 10.07
C ILE A 57 -40.26 -6.14 9.57
N LEU A 58 -40.03 -6.38 8.26
CA LEU A 58 -39.42 -5.55 7.18
C LEU A 58 -38.05 -4.87 7.35
N ASN A 59 -37.04 -5.30 6.57
CA ASN A 59 -36.64 -4.62 5.30
C ASN A 59 -35.33 -5.20 4.73
N GLY A 60 -35.33 -5.46 3.42
CA GLY A 60 -34.22 -6.06 2.69
C GLY A 60 -33.12 -5.08 2.29
N SER A 61 -31.88 -5.60 2.26
CA SER A 61 -30.83 -5.12 1.36
C SER A 61 -29.86 -6.27 1.05
N GLU A 62 -30.06 -6.93 -0.10
CA GLU A 62 -29.05 -7.83 -0.67
C GLU A 62 -27.99 -7.00 -1.40
N ARG A 63 -26.79 -6.96 -0.83
CA ARG A 63 -25.57 -6.54 -1.52
C ARG A 63 -25.11 -7.68 -2.44
N ARG A 64 -24.99 -7.42 -3.74
CA ARG A 64 -24.27 -8.30 -4.67
C ARG A 64 -22.91 -7.71 -5.00
N ASN A 65 -21.87 -8.49 -4.68
CA ASN A 65 -20.49 -8.28 -5.06
C ASN A 65 -20.33 -8.58 -6.56
N ASN A 66 -19.75 -7.65 -7.31
CA ASN A 66 -19.17 -7.90 -8.63
C ASN A 66 -17.67 -7.60 -8.54
N VAL A 67 -16.87 -8.66 -8.63
CA VAL A 67 -15.41 -8.62 -8.79
C VAL A 67 -15.12 -8.33 -10.26
N ALA A 68 -14.31 -7.30 -10.53
CA ALA A 68 -13.79 -7.00 -11.87
C ALA A 68 -12.50 -7.78 -12.11
N PHE A 69 -12.43 -8.48 -13.24
CA PHE A 69 -11.22 -9.14 -13.74
C PHE A 69 -10.26 -8.10 -14.33
N ILE A 70 -8.99 -8.12 -13.91
CA ILE A 70 -7.87 -7.45 -14.56
C ILE A 70 -6.96 -8.55 -15.13
N PRO A 71 -6.70 -8.62 -16.44
CA PRO A 71 -5.71 -9.53 -17.00
C PRO A 71 -4.31 -8.93 -16.88
N ASN A 72 -3.44 -9.60 -16.12
CA ASN A 72 -1.99 -9.41 -16.20
C ASN A 72 -1.44 -10.33 -17.30
N ASP A 73 -0.93 -9.76 -18.39
CA ASP A 73 -0.06 -10.46 -19.32
C ASP A 73 0.98 -9.46 -19.83
N LEU A 74 2.23 -9.62 -19.39
CA LEU A 74 3.44 -9.23 -20.12
C LEU A 74 4.64 -10.00 -19.54
N HIS A 75 5.36 -10.65 -20.46
CA HIS A 75 6.63 -11.38 -20.34
C HIS A 75 6.57 -12.91 -20.18
N LYS A 76 6.40 -13.59 -21.33
CA LYS A 76 7.19 -14.78 -21.69
C LYS A 76 7.21 -14.96 -23.21
N GLN A 77 8.22 -14.41 -23.87
CA GLN A 77 8.66 -14.85 -25.20
C GLN A 77 10.18 -14.70 -25.31
N GLN A 78 10.90 -15.76 -24.94
CA GLN A 78 12.11 -16.22 -25.63
C GLN A 78 12.59 -17.52 -24.98
N ALA A 79 12.25 -18.65 -25.60
CA ALA A 79 13.05 -19.88 -25.71
C ALA A 79 12.15 -20.96 -26.31
N ASP A 80 12.04 -20.94 -27.64
CA ASP A 80 11.51 -22.05 -28.41
C ASP A 80 12.53 -23.19 -28.49
N MET A 81 11.99 -24.41 -28.65
CA MET A 81 12.63 -25.64 -29.13
C MET A 81 13.66 -26.32 -28.21
N GLU A 82 13.20 -27.30 -27.44
CA GLU A 82 13.51 -28.72 -27.68
C GLU A 82 12.67 -29.59 -26.73
N SER A 83 11.53 -30.06 -27.23
CA SER A 83 10.75 -31.14 -26.61
C SER A 83 11.29 -32.47 -27.10
N GLY A 84 11.87 -33.27 -26.20
CA GLY A 84 12.14 -34.67 -26.48
C GLY A 84 13.23 -35.21 -25.56
N GLN A 85 12.86 -36.20 -24.74
CA GLN A 85 13.71 -36.94 -23.80
C GLN A 85 13.89 -36.26 -22.43
N ILE A 86 13.08 -36.68 -21.47
CA ILE A 86 13.47 -37.27 -20.17
C ILE A 86 12.14 -37.62 -19.49
N GLN A 87 11.50 -38.67 -20.02
CA GLN A 87 10.43 -39.40 -19.35
C GLN A 87 10.99 -40.80 -19.11
N GLU A 88 11.95 -40.90 -18.19
CA GLU A 88 12.50 -42.12 -17.57
C GLU A 88 13.77 -41.71 -16.83
N MET A 89 13.64 -41.35 -15.55
CA MET A 89 14.68 -41.41 -14.50
C MET A 89 14.16 -40.78 -13.19
N ILE A 90 12.89 -41.03 -12.84
CA ILE A 90 12.36 -40.80 -11.48
C ILE A 90 11.84 -42.13 -10.96
N ALA A 91 12.76 -43.03 -10.69
CA ALA A 91 12.55 -44.21 -9.87
C ALA A 91 13.90 -44.55 -9.27
N GLU A 92 14.21 -43.93 -8.13
CA GLU A 92 15.17 -44.34 -7.10
C GLU A 92 15.62 -43.11 -6.30
N ASN A 93 14.80 -42.73 -5.32
CA ASN A 93 15.22 -42.41 -3.95
C ASN A 93 14.03 -41.80 -3.20
N GLY A 94 13.46 -42.61 -2.32
CA GLY A 94 12.18 -42.38 -1.66
C GLY A 94 12.14 -41.15 -0.77
N ILE A 95 11.00 -40.46 -0.83
CA ILE A 95 10.53 -39.53 0.18
C ILE A 95 9.40 -40.24 0.91
N VAL A 96 9.58 -40.45 2.21
CA VAL A 96 8.55 -40.90 3.14
C VAL A 96 7.60 -39.72 3.37
N GLU A 97 6.36 -39.82 2.87
CA GLU A 97 5.27 -38.93 3.26
C GLU A 97 4.84 -39.27 4.69
N LEU A 98 5.05 -38.33 5.62
CA LEU A 98 4.34 -38.31 6.89
C LEU A 98 3.03 -37.54 6.66
N GLU A 99 1.92 -38.29 6.63
CA GLU A 99 0.57 -37.73 6.66
C GLU A 99 0.36 -36.97 7.99
N ALA A 100 0.18 -35.65 7.90
CA ALA A 100 -0.35 -34.83 8.99
C ALA A 100 -1.76 -34.39 8.62
N THR A 101 -2.76 -35.15 9.08
CA THR A 101 -4.17 -34.77 9.05
C THR A 101 -4.48 -33.93 10.28
N GLU A 102 -4.60 -32.61 10.12
CA GLU A 102 -5.43 -31.74 10.98
C GLU A 102 -5.72 -30.42 10.24
N GLU A 103 -7.00 -30.15 9.96
CA GLU A 103 -7.47 -28.94 9.30
C GLU A 103 -7.26 -27.70 10.19
N ILE A 104 -6.33 -26.82 9.80
CA ILE A 104 -6.12 -25.50 10.43
C ILE A 104 -6.92 -24.45 9.63
N PRO A 105 -7.77 -23.61 10.26
CA PRO A 105 -8.58 -22.65 9.54
C PRO A 105 -7.70 -21.55 8.93
N ASN A 106 -7.86 -21.36 7.60
CA ASN A 106 -7.50 -20.23 6.75
C ASN A 106 -6.69 -19.08 7.44
N ARG A 107 -5.39 -19.27 7.64
CA ARG A 107 -4.44 -18.16 7.88
C ARG A 107 -4.10 -17.54 6.52
N SER A 108 -4.30 -16.24 6.36
CA SER A 108 -3.72 -15.52 5.21
C SER A 108 -2.20 -15.71 5.25
N LYS A 109 -1.61 -16.16 4.14
CA LYS A 109 -0.18 -16.47 4.04
C LYS A 109 0.60 -15.16 4.19
N THR A 110 1.58 -15.10 5.08
CA THR A 110 2.58 -14.02 5.08
C THR A 110 3.40 -14.18 3.79
N ALA A 111 3.46 -13.15 2.95
CA ALA A 111 4.29 -13.15 1.77
C ALA A 111 5.77 -13.08 2.18
N TYR A 112 6.62 -13.84 1.50
CA TYR A 112 8.07 -13.82 1.69
C TYR A 112 8.75 -13.52 0.37
N TYR A 113 9.73 -12.62 0.36
CA TYR A 113 10.60 -12.38 -0.77
C TYR A 113 12.03 -12.79 -0.41
N ASN A 114 12.58 -13.78 -1.11
CA ASN A 114 13.89 -14.37 -0.81
C ASN A 114 14.08 -14.75 0.68
N GLY A 115 13.01 -15.29 1.27
CA GLY A 115 12.99 -15.73 2.66
C GLY A 115 12.77 -14.61 3.68
N VAL A 116 12.71 -13.34 3.30
CA VAL A 116 12.41 -12.18 4.18
C VAL A 116 10.91 -11.89 4.15
N PRO A 117 10.24 -11.61 5.29
CA PRO A 117 8.80 -11.37 5.29
C PRO A 117 8.53 -10.02 4.63
N VAL A 118 7.48 -9.96 3.81
CA VAL A 118 6.95 -8.69 3.32
C VAL A 118 5.87 -8.25 4.30
N TYR A 119 6.09 -7.13 4.98
CA TYR A 119 5.23 -6.66 6.08
C TYR A 119 4.08 -5.74 5.62
N TYR A 120 3.87 -5.61 4.31
CA TYR A 120 2.72 -4.91 3.76
C TYR A 120 1.47 -5.78 3.85
N PRO A 121 0.34 -5.25 4.34
CA PRO A 121 -0.92 -5.97 4.25
C PRO A 121 -1.41 -6.00 2.79
N GLU A 122 -1.75 -7.19 2.29
CA GLU A 122 -2.42 -7.32 0.98
C GLU A 122 -3.87 -6.80 1.07
N GLU A 123 -4.42 -6.24 -0.01
CA GLU A 123 -5.83 -5.77 -0.08
C GLU A 123 -6.86 -6.83 0.35
N THR A 124 -6.48 -8.12 0.29
CA THR A 124 -7.31 -9.26 0.68
C THR A 124 -7.24 -9.62 2.18
N ASP A 125 -6.50 -8.89 3.02
CA ASP A 125 -6.50 -9.08 4.48
C ASP A 125 -7.82 -8.55 5.10
N THR A 126 -8.94 -9.19 4.74
CA THR A 126 -10.22 -8.98 5.37
C THR A 126 -10.18 -9.53 6.79
N LYS A 127 -10.09 -8.64 7.78
CA LYS A 127 -10.36 -8.89 9.21
C LYS A 127 -9.84 -10.22 9.73
N VAL A 128 -8.52 -10.35 9.88
CA VAL A 128 -7.98 -11.41 10.73
C VAL A 128 -7.93 -10.89 12.18
N ASN A 129 -8.92 -11.27 12.98
CA ASN A 129 -8.92 -11.09 14.43
C ASN A 129 -7.91 -12.06 15.05
N VAL A 130 -6.61 -11.72 15.07
CA VAL A 130 -5.57 -12.63 15.60
C VAL A 130 -5.30 -12.46 17.10
N PHE A 131 -6.13 -11.68 17.77
CA PHE A 131 -6.47 -11.98 19.14
C PHE A 131 -7.96 -12.23 19.16
N SER A 132 -8.37 -13.47 19.43
CA SER A 132 -9.73 -13.70 19.92
C SER A 132 -9.97 -12.66 21.01
N GLU A 133 -11.16 -12.07 21.07
CA GLU A 133 -11.49 -10.99 22.02
C GLU A 133 -11.02 -11.29 23.46
N ARG A 134 -10.84 -12.59 23.80
CA ARG A 134 -10.25 -13.11 25.03
C ARG A 134 -8.80 -12.73 25.35
N LYS A 135 -7.91 -12.47 24.38
CA LYS A 135 -6.49 -12.12 24.68
C LYS A 135 -6.26 -10.61 24.77
N MET A 136 -7.03 -9.79 24.05
CA MET A 136 -7.09 -8.35 24.33
C MET A 136 -7.62 -8.06 25.75
N THR A 137 -8.60 -8.86 26.22
CA THR A 137 -9.12 -8.74 27.60
C THR A 137 -8.14 -9.20 28.68
N GLN A 138 -7.21 -10.10 28.36
CA GLN A 138 -6.17 -10.53 29.32
C GLN A 138 -5.00 -9.53 29.44
N ASN A 139 -4.69 -8.79 28.36
CA ASN A 139 -3.61 -7.79 28.35
C ASN A 139 -4.07 -6.35 28.68
N GLY A 140 -5.35 -6.19 29.04
CA GLY A 140 -5.88 -4.93 29.60
C GLY A 140 -6.02 -3.78 28.61
N PHE A 141 -6.01 -4.04 27.30
CA PHE A 141 -6.13 -2.99 26.29
C PHE A 141 -7.33 -3.25 25.39
N ARG A 142 -8.36 -2.42 25.55
CA ARG A 142 -9.39 -2.22 24.52
C ARG A 142 -9.38 -0.72 24.25
N ALA A 143 -8.94 -0.30 23.07
CA ALA A 143 -9.30 1.03 22.59
C ALA A 143 -10.83 1.10 22.67
N SER A 144 -11.37 2.03 23.45
CA SER A 144 -12.82 2.21 23.51
C SER A 144 -13.25 2.79 22.17
N ILE A 145 -13.66 1.92 21.24
CA ILE A 145 -14.09 2.34 19.91
C ILE A 145 -15.43 3.10 20.00
N ASN A 146 -16.20 2.94 21.10
CA ASN A 146 -17.60 3.38 21.18
C ASN A 146 -18.00 4.09 22.50
N GLY A 147 -17.08 4.54 23.35
CA GLY A 147 -17.44 5.23 24.59
C GLY A 147 -18.22 4.40 25.62
N ALA A 148 -18.30 3.07 25.44
CA ALA A 148 -18.90 2.17 26.42
C ALA A 148 -17.90 1.84 27.55
N ASN A 149 -18.43 1.68 28.77
CA ASN A 149 -17.68 1.42 30.01
C ASN A 149 -16.53 0.43 29.80
N ILE A 150 -15.31 0.93 29.99
CA ILE A 150 -14.08 0.14 29.98
C ILE A 150 -14.07 -0.69 31.27
N PRO A 151 -14.10 -2.04 31.23
CA PRO A 151 -13.85 -2.81 32.44
C PRO A 151 -12.46 -2.47 32.97
N GLU A 152 -12.39 -2.24 34.27
CA GLU A 152 -11.21 -1.77 35.01
C GLU A 152 -9.91 -2.45 34.52
N ILE A 153 -9.04 -1.67 33.88
CA ILE A 153 -7.71 -2.14 33.45
C ILE A 153 -6.92 -2.42 34.74
N ARG A 154 -6.80 -3.69 35.13
CA ARG A 154 -6.13 -4.12 36.38
C ARG A 154 -4.62 -3.81 36.42
N ALA A 155 -4.02 -3.37 35.32
CA ALA A 155 -2.58 -3.26 35.18
C ALA A 155 -2.18 -1.88 34.63
N ALA A 156 -1.22 -1.20 35.28
CA ALA A 156 -0.84 0.19 34.97
C ALA A 156 -0.55 0.43 33.46
N PRO A 157 -0.94 1.58 32.89
CA PRO A 157 -0.69 1.90 31.48
C PRO A 157 0.80 1.88 31.13
N PHE A 158 1.18 1.30 29.98
CA PHE A 158 2.55 1.36 29.47
C PHE A 158 2.68 2.56 28.53
N ILE A 159 3.47 3.55 28.93
CA ILE A 159 3.80 4.72 28.11
C ILE A 159 5.27 4.61 27.71
N PRO A 160 5.60 4.54 26.40
CA PRO A 160 6.98 4.50 25.95
C PRO A 160 7.75 5.74 26.42
N GLU A 161 8.98 5.55 26.92
CA GLU A 161 9.84 6.67 27.34
C GLU A 161 10.14 7.60 26.16
N LYS A 162 10.54 7.00 25.02
CA LYS A 162 10.79 7.71 23.76
C LYS A 162 9.61 7.49 22.82
N ARG A 163 8.96 8.60 22.46
CA ARG A 163 7.80 8.66 21.56
C ARG A 163 8.24 9.48 20.37
N VAL A 164 8.64 8.77 19.33
CA VAL A 164 9.36 9.33 18.19
C VAL A 164 8.40 9.50 17.02
N VAL A 165 8.42 10.66 16.37
CA VAL A 165 7.68 10.87 15.12
C VAL A 165 8.65 10.82 13.95
N HIS A 166 8.40 9.94 12.99
CA HIS A 166 9.21 9.83 11.79
C HIS A 166 8.73 10.79 10.70
N PHE A 167 9.71 11.42 10.04
CA PHE A 167 9.53 12.20 8.84
C PHE A 167 10.41 11.62 7.73
N ASP A 168 9.76 10.92 6.79
CA ASP A 168 10.34 10.60 5.49
C ASP A 168 10.34 11.87 4.64
N LEU A 169 11.51 12.38 4.27
CA LEU A 169 11.66 13.64 3.54
C LEU A 169 11.81 13.43 2.03
N LYS A 170 11.86 12.19 1.54
CA LYS A 170 12.07 11.87 0.14
C LYS A 170 10.88 12.24 -0.74
N GLY A 171 11.16 12.86 -1.88
CA GLY A 171 10.17 13.20 -2.90
C GLY A 171 9.28 14.39 -2.55
N ALA A 172 8.64 14.39 -1.38
CA ALA A 172 7.77 15.48 -0.90
C ALA A 172 8.27 16.10 0.43
N PRO A 173 9.43 16.78 0.40
CA PRO A 173 10.01 17.45 1.56
C PRO A 173 9.21 18.71 1.94
N PRO A 174 8.64 18.80 3.16
CA PRO A 174 7.96 20.02 3.58
C PRO A 174 8.96 21.17 3.84
N LYS A 175 8.52 22.42 3.65
CA LYS A 175 9.30 23.59 4.05
C LYS A 175 9.61 23.55 5.54
N VAL A 176 10.77 24.09 5.94
CA VAL A 176 11.18 24.15 7.36
C VAL A 176 10.16 24.89 8.23
N SER A 177 9.56 25.97 7.70
CA SER A 177 8.49 26.73 8.36
C SER A 177 7.23 25.91 8.64
N TYR A 178 6.93 24.93 7.80
CA TYR A 178 5.83 24.00 8.02
C TYR A 178 6.21 22.95 9.08
N LEU A 179 7.41 22.37 8.98
CA LEU A 179 7.91 21.41 9.97
C LEU A 179 7.94 22.01 11.39
N GLU A 180 8.30 23.28 11.54
CA GLU A 180 8.28 23.98 12.84
C GLU A 180 6.88 24.00 13.47
N GLN A 181 5.83 24.27 12.68
CA GLN A 181 4.45 24.23 13.16
C GLN A 181 4.04 22.80 13.56
N VAL A 182 4.49 21.79 12.80
CA VAL A 182 4.26 20.38 13.15
C VAL A 182 5.00 20.00 14.43
N PHE A 183 6.24 20.44 14.63
CA PHE A 183 7.02 20.21 15.85
C PHE A 183 6.32 20.77 17.08
N GLN A 184 5.74 21.97 16.97
CA GLN A 184 4.92 22.55 18.04
C GLN A 184 3.71 21.65 18.39
N ILE A 185 3.01 21.14 17.37
CA ILE A 185 1.83 20.26 17.56
C ILE A 185 2.25 18.95 18.24
N ILE A 186 3.24 18.23 17.70
CA ILE A 186 3.63 16.93 18.24
C ILE A 186 4.23 17.04 19.65
N SER A 187 4.92 18.14 19.96
CA SER A 187 5.42 18.42 21.31
C SER A 187 4.26 18.57 22.30
N LYS A 188 3.21 19.33 21.97
CA LYS A 188 1.98 19.45 22.80
C LYS A 188 1.25 18.11 23.00
N LEU A 189 1.37 17.20 22.04
CA LEU A 189 0.79 15.86 22.07
C LEU A 189 1.71 14.81 22.71
N GLY A 190 2.92 15.20 23.13
CA GLY A 190 3.81 14.40 23.96
C GLY A 190 4.93 13.68 23.23
N ALA A 191 5.21 13.99 21.95
CA ALA A 191 6.43 13.52 21.29
C ALA A 191 7.68 13.97 22.08
N THR A 192 8.71 13.13 22.08
CA THR A 192 9.99 13.44 22.72
C THR A 192 11.14 13.50 21.72
N HIS A 193 10.99 12.81 20.58
CA HIS A 193 12.00 12.76 19.55
C HIS A 193 11.36 12.87 18.16
N VAL A 194 12.18 13.22 17.18
CA VAL A 194 11.86 13.08 15.76
C VAL A 194 12.92 12.23 15.08
N LEU A 195 12.49 11.34 14.20
CA LEU A 195 13.37 10.55 13.32
C LEU A 195 13.31 11.21 11.94
N LEU A 196 14.45 11.65 11.42
CA LEU A 196 14.54 12.33 10.13
C LEU A 196 15.27 11.44 9.12
N GLU A 197 14.54 10.98 8.12
CA GLU A 197 15.09 10.26 6.98
C GLU A 197 15.26 11.23 5.81
N TYR A 198 16.52 11.57 5.51
CA TYR A 198 16.82 12.61 4.53
C TYR A 198 16.89 12.10 3.09
N GLU A 199 17.48 10.91 2.88
CA GLU A 199 17.82 10.40 1.55
C GLU A 199 18.52 11.46 0.66
N ASP A 200 18.02 11.75 -0.55
CA ASP A 200 18.55 12.76 -1.47
C ASP A 200 18.19 14.21 -1.10
N MET A 201 17.44 14.42 -0.01
CA MET A 201 17.14 15.76 0.51
C MET A 201 18.22 16.30 1.44
N PHE A 202 19.23 15.50 1.79
CA PHE A 202 20.42 15.99 2.48
C PHE A 202 21.37 16.70 1.48
N PRO A 203 21.96 17.85 1.82
CA PRO A 203 22.89 18.57 0.96
C PRO A 203 24.29 17.94 0.98
N TYR A 204 24.41 16.71 0.48
CA TYR A 204 25.71 16.06 0.33
C TYR A 204 26.68 16.94 -0.47
N ALA A 205 27.96 16.88 -0.10
CA ALA A 205 29.03 17.68 -0.66
C ALA A 205 30.07 16.81 -1.39
N ASN A 206 31.05 17.46 -2.03
CA ASN A 206 32.17 16.81 -2.72
C ASN A 206 31.69 15.81 -3.78
N ASP A 207 32.28 14.62 -3.83
CA ASP A 207 31.95 13.56 -4.80
C ASP A 207 30.49 13.08 -4.67
N LEU A 208 29.89 13.23 -3.47
CA LEU A 208 28.49 12.89 -3.21
C LEU A 208 27.52 14.02 -3.59
N SER A 209 28.01 15.19 -4.04
CA SER A 209 27.15 16.34 -4.36
C SER A 209 26.17 16.13 -5.51
N ILE A 210 26.43 15.13 -6.38
CA ILE A 210 25.54 14.75 -7.48
C ILE A 210 24.28 14.00 -7.00
N ILE A 211 24.32 13.44 -5.79
CA ILE A 211 23.21 12.66 -5.21
C ILE A 211 22.04 13.57 -4.83
N LYS A 212 22.32 14.76 -4.31
CA LYS A 212 21.28 15.61 -3.74
C LYS A 212 20.27 16.04 -4.80
N ALA A 213 19.00 16.03 -4.43
CA ALA A 213 17.94 16.58 -5.25
C ALA A 213 18.17 18.08 -5.50
N LYS A 214 17.67 18.60 -6.62
CA LYS A 214 17.82 20.03 -6.95
C LYS A 214 17.14 20.96 -5.94
N ASN A 215 16.14 20.44 -5.24
CA ASN A 215 15.41 21.09 -4.17
C ASN A 215 15.83 20.58 -2.78
N ALA A 216 16.97 19.91 -2.64
CA ALA A 216 17.52 19.46 -1.36
C ALA A 216 17.61 20.63 -0.35
N TYR A 217 17.41 20.36 0.94
CA TYR A 217 17.59 21.37 1.97
C TYR A 217 19.02 21.88 1.98
N SER A 218 19.22 23.18 2.15
CA SER A 218 20.52 23.73 2.46
C SER A 218 20.98 23.35 3.88
N LEU A 219 22.29 23.43 4.14
CA LEU A 219 22.83 23.22 5.49
C LEU A 219 22.25 24.21 6.50
N ASN A 220 21.91 25.43 6.08
CA ASN A 220 21.28 26.43 6.95
C ASN A 220 19.85 26.02 7.29
N GLU A 221 19.09 25.52 6.32
CA GLU A 221 17.74 25.01 6.56
C GLU A 221 17.75 23.81 7.50
N ILE A 222 18.70 22.88 7.37
CA ILE A 222 18.86 21.78 8.33
C ILE A 222 19.18 22.31 9.72
N LYS A 223 20.13 23.25 9.87
CA LYS A 223 20.43 23.86 11.18
C LYS A 223 19.20 24.54 11.79
N SER A 224 18.43 25.28 11.00
CA SER A 224 17.18 25.89 11.43
C SER A 224 16.15 24.84 11.87
N MET A 225 16.01 23.75 11.12
CA MET A 225 15.13 22.63 11.46
C MET A 225 15.52 21.95 12.78
N LEU A 226 16.82 21.69 12.99
CA LEU A 226 17.33 21.12 14.24
C LEU A 226 17.12 22.08 15.43
N SER A 227 17.37 23.38 15.23
CA SER A 227 17.11 24.40 16.25
C SER A 227 15.62 24.50 16.60
N ALA A 228 14.74 24.44 15.60
CA ALA A 228 13.29 24.43 15.81
C ALA A 228 12.85 23.22 16.62
N ALA A 229 13.30 22.01 16.27
CA ALA A 229 13.03 20.80 17.05
C ALA A 229 13.49 20.94 18.52
N GLY A 230 14.73 21.40 18.72
CA GLY A 230 15.28 21.65 20.06
C GLY A 230 14.48 22.66 20.89
N SER A 231 13.96 23.73 20.26
CA SER A 231 13.12 24.74 20.93
C SER A 231 11.80 24.17 21.49
N TYR A 232 11.34 23.05 20.92
CA TYR A 232 10.15 22.31 21.37
C TYR A 232 10.51 21.07 22.21
N ASN A 233 11.75 20.98 22.70
CA ASN A 233 12.29 19.86 23.47
C ASN A 233 12.19 18.51 22.73
N LEU A 234 12.38 18.52 21.41
CA LEU A 234 12.42 17.32 20.60
C LEU A 234 13.88 16.98 20.25
N GLU A 235 14.33 15.80 20.66
CA GLU A 235 15.63 15.26 20.25
C GLU A 235 15.55 14.69 18.82
N VAL A 236 16.56 14.96 18.01
CA VAL A 236 16.57 14.53 16.60
C VAL A 236 17.45 13.29 16.43
N ILE A 237 16.91 12.24 15.82
CA ILE A 237 17.64 11.04 15.40
C ILE A 237 17.72 11.08 13.87
N PRO A 238 18.93 11.17 13.26
CA PRO A 238 19.06 11.03 11.82
C PRO A 238 18.90 9.56 11.39
N LEU A 239 18.28 9.34 10.24
CA LEU A 239 18.24 8.08 9.52
C LEU A 239 18.97 8.23 8.18
N VAL A 240 19.91 7.33 7.93
CA VAL A 240 20.66 7.21 6.68
C VAL A 240 20.58 5.77 6.19
N GLN A 241 20.26 5.58 4.91
CA GLN A 241 20.27 4.27 4.29
C GLN A 241 21.70 3.83 3.99
N THR A 242 22.05 2.60 4.32
CA THR A 242 23.43 2.10 4.23
C THR A 242 23.58 0.73 3.59
N PHE A 243 22.48 0.14 3.09
CA PHE A 243 22.53 -1.16 2.44
C PHE A 243 21.44 -1.36 1.37
N GLY A 244 20.18 -1.46 1.79
CA GLY A 244 19.00 -1.33 0.93
C GLY A 244 18.58 0.13 0.81
N HIS A 245 17.54 0.40 0.02
CA HIS A 245 17.00 1.73 -0.24
C HIS A 245 18.05 2.79 -0.60
N LEU A 246 19.06 2.39 -1.39
CA LEU A 246 20.15 3.27 -1.85
C LEU A 246 19.89 3.83 -3.26
N GLU A 247 18.65 3.80 -3.75
CA GLU A 247 18.30 4.31 -5.09
C GLU A 247 18.66 5.78 -5.25
N LEU A 248 18.69 6.56 -4.17
CA LEU A 248 19.14 7.95 -4.14
C LEU A 248 20.45 8.17 -4.90
N ALA A 249 21.40 7.24 -4.75
CA ALA A 249 22.70 7.29 -5.41
C ALA A 249 22.81 6.24 -6.50
N LEU A 250 22.41 5.01 -6.22
CA LEU A 250 22.68 3.88 -7.09
C LEU A 250 21.91 3.96 -8.41
N LYS A 251 20.86 4.79 -8.54
CA LYS A 251 20.21 5.06 -9.84
C LYS A 251 21.13 5.83 -10.81
N LEU A 252 22.11 6.56 -10.29
CA LEU A 252 23.05 7.36 -11.07
C LEU A 252 24.16 6.49 -11.67
N LYS A 253 24.64 6.87 -12.86
CA LYS A 253 25.67 6.13 -13.59
C LYS A 253 26.99 6.07 -12.82
N GLU A 254 27.30 7.11 -12.08
CA GLU A 254 28.50 7.29 -11.28
C GLU A 254 28.59 6.22 -10.19
N PHE A 255 27.47 5.81 -9.60
CA PHE A 255 27.42 4.85 -8.50
C PHE A 255 26.86 3.48 -8.91
N SER A 256 26.40 3.30 -10.16
CA SER A 256 25.80 2.03 -10.61
C SER A 256 26.75 0.84 -10.47
N HIS A 257 28.05 1.08 -10.59
CA HIS A 257 29.09 0.05 -10.41
C HIS A 257 29.17 -0.48 -8.96
N LEU A 258 28.53 0.15 -7.98
CA LEU A 258 28.48 -0.31 -6.59
C LEU A 258 27.32 -1.28 -6.32
N ARG A 259 26.34 -1.39 -7.21
CA ARG A 259 25.13 -2.22 -7.04
C ARG A 259 25.45 -3.69 -6.78
N GLU A 260 24.54 -4.35 -6.08
CA GLU A 260 24.52 -5.81 -5.88
C GLU A 260 24.00 -6.57 -7.11
N VAL A 261 23.10 -5.99 -7.90
CA VAL A 261 22.73 -6.51 -9.23
C VAL A 261 22.63 -5.34 -10.21
N ASP A 262 23.01 -5.53 -11.46
CA ASP A 262 23.10 -4.42 -12.41
C ASP A 262 21.72 -3.82 -12.71
N GLU A 263 20.68 -4.67 -12.70
CA GLU A 263 19.29 -4.34 -13.01
C GLU A 263 18.57 -3.56 -11.92
N SER A 264 19.05 -3.60 -10.67
CA SER A 264 18.37 -2.97 -9.52
C SER A 264 19.27 -1.99 -8.77
N PRO A 265 18.86 -0.71 -8.63
CA PRO A 265 19.57 0.27 -7.84
C PRO A 265 19.22 0.23 -6.34
N GLN A 266 18.48 -0.76 -5.86
CA GLN A 266 18.02 -0.80 -4.47
C GLN A 266 19.15 -1.07 -3.47
N ALA A 267 20.03 -2.02 -3.80
CA ALA A 267 21.00 -2.57 -2.86
C ALA A 267 22.45 -2.41 -3.34
N ILE A 268 23.34 -2.05 -2.41
CA ILE A 268 24.78 -1.98 -2.67
C ILE A 268 25.45 -3.34 -2.46
N CYS A 269 26.49 -3.64 -3.23
CA CYS A 269 27.29 -4.85 -3.05
C CYS A 269 28.23 -4.71 -1.84
N PRO A 270 28.07 -5.49 -0.77
CA PRO A 270 28.87 -5.34 0.46
C PRO A 270 30.29 -5.91 0.32
N SER A 271 30.58 -6.62 -0.78
CA SER A 271 31.89 -7.23 -1.03
C SER A 271 32.89 -6.30 -1.72
N LYS A 272 32.50 -5.08 -2.11
CA LYS A 272 33.39 -4.09 -2.73
C LYS A 272 33.87 -3.11 -1.66
N ASN A 273 35.17 -2.83 -1.57
CA ASN A 273 35.71 -1.87 -0.60
C ASN A 273 35.15 -0.46 -0.85
N SER A 274 34.99 -0.07 -2.11
CA SER A 274 34.38 1.20 -2.50
C SER A 274 32.94 1.38 -1.99
N SER A 275 32.21 0.28 -1.74
CA SER A 275 30.88 0.36 -1.13
C SER A 275 30.95 0.78 0.33
N LEU A 276 31.94 0.28 1.08
CA LEU A 276 32.16 0.69 2.47
C LEU A 276 32.57 2.16 2.52
N ASP A 277 33.53 2.57 1.69
CA ASP A 277 34.01 3.95 1.62
C ASP A 277 32.85 4.92 1.34
N PHE A 278 32.03 4.61 0.33
CA PHE A 278 30.83 5.35 -0.04
C PHE A 278 29.84 5.48 1.14
N VAL A 279 29.50 4.37 1.79
CA VAL A 279 28.57 4.37 2.92
C VAL A 279 29.11 5.15 4.12
N THR A 280 30.41 5.02 4.40
CA THR A 280 31.01 5.77 5.52
C THR A 280 31.03 7.27 5.24
N ASP A 281 31.24 7.73 4.01
CA ASP A 281 31.16 9.15 3.64
C ASP A 281 29.73 9.70 3.82
N LEU A 282 28.70 8.96 3.39
CA LEU A 282 27.30 9.31 3.68
C LEU A 282 27.07 9.53 5.18
N ILE A 283 27.51 8.57 6.01
CA ILE A 283 27.35 8.62 7.47
C ILE A 283 28.13 9.80 8.08
N GLU A 284 29.35 10.07 7.63
CA GLU A 284 30.17 11.17 8.16
C GLU A 284 29.52 12.53 7.93
N GLN A 285 28.98 12.76 6.74
CA GLN A 285 28.33 14.03 6.41
C GLN A 285 27.06 14.26 7.26
N ILE A 286 26.27 13.21 7.50
CA ILE A 286 25.10 13.26 8.39
C ILE A 286 25.53 13.53 9.84
N ILE A 287 26.46 12.73 10.37
CA ILE A 287 26.93 12.86 11.76
C ILE A 287 27.52 14.26 12.03
N ALA A 288 28.21 14.85 11.05
CA ALA A 288 28.79 16.18 11.18
C ALA A 288 27.75 17.26 11.56
N VAL A 289 26.49 17.10 11.16
CA VAL A 289 25.39 18.03 11.44
C VAL A 289 24.55 17.61 12.66
N HIS A 290 24.58 16.33 13.06
CA HIS A 290 23.77 15.76 14.15
C HIS A 290 24.56 15.45 15.44
N GLN A 291 25.55 16.27 15.77
CA GLN A 291 26.47 16.03 16.91
C GLN A 291 25.79 15.97 18.28
N SER A 292 24.59 16.55 18.43
CA SER A 292 23.81 16.48 19.67
C SER A 292 23.03 15.17 19.83
N SER A 293 22.93 14.36 18.77
CA SER A 293 22.20 13.10 18.83
C SER A 293 23.04 11.98 19.44
N LYS A 294 22.40 11.14 20.24
CA LYS A 294 23.02 9.92 20.77
C LYS A 294 22.90 8.73 19.82
N PHE A 295 21.90 8.75 18.95
CA PHE A 295 21.52 7.64 18.10
C PHE A 295 21.64 8.03 16.63
N ILE A 296 21.88 7.06 15.77
CA ILE A 296 21.73 7.18 14.33
C ILE A 296 21.08 5.90 13.82
N HIS A 297 20.06 6.03 12.98
CA HIS A 297 19.44 4.90 12.33
C HIS A 297 20.16 4.65 11.00
N ILE A 298 20.73 3.45 10.82
CA ILE A 298 21.55 3.11 9.64
C ILE A 298 20.76 2.36 8.55
N GLY A 299 19.46 2.20 8.73
CA GLY A 299 18.57 1.54 7.76
C GLY A 299 18.83 0.03 7.74
N CYS A 300 19.30 -0.46 6.59
CA CYS A 300 19.64 -1.86 6.30
C CYS A 300 18.45 -2.83 6.17
N ASP A 301 17.29 -2.32 5.82
CA ASP A 301 16.08 -3.07 5.50
C ASP A 301 16.05 -3.53 4.03
N GLU A 302 15.22 -4.54 3.76
CA GLU A 302 14.74 -4.93 2.42
C GLU A 302 15.83 -5.18 1.37
N VAL A 303 16.97 -5.75 1.77
CA VAL A 303 18.11 -6.05 0.88
C VAL A 303 17.88 -7.33 0.08
N PHE A 304 16.84 -7.33 -0.74
CA PHE A 304 16.26 -8.53 -1.31
C PHE A 304 17.15 -9.28 -2.31
N TYR A 305 17.99 -8.58 -3.07
CA TYR A 305 18.90 -9.15 -4.08
C TYR A 305 20.29 -9.55 -3.51
N LEU A 306 20.48 -9.52 -2.19
CA LEU A 306 21.77 -9.82 -1.58
C LEU A 306 22.27 -11.23 -1.90
N GLY A 307 23.51 -11.35 -2.38
CA GLY A 307 24.12 -12.63 -2.72
C GLY A 307 24.01 -13.00 -4.20
N GLU A 308 23.61 -12.09 -5.08
CA GLU A 308 23.35 -12.40 -6.48
C GLU A 308 24.48 -11.97 -7.43
N CYS A 309 25.29 -10.95 -7.10
CA CYS A 309 26.41 -10.61 -7.97
C CYS A 309 27.48 -11.71 -8.02
N ASN A 310 28.32 -11.63 -9.05
CA ASN A 310 29.46 -12.53 -9.25
C ASN A 310 30.43 -12.62 -8.06
N ILE A 311 30.53 -11.58 -7.22
CA ILE A 311 31.42 -11.55 -6.05
C ILE A 311 30.74 -12.15 -4.80
N CYS A 312 29.43 -11.94 -4.67
CA CYS A 312 28.66 -12.32 -3.49
C CYS A 312 28.05 -13.72 -3.62
N LYS A 313 27.78 -14.22 -4.83
CA LYS A 313 27.08 -15.50 -5.08
C LYS A 313 27.72 -16.75 -4.48
N THR A 314 29.03 -16.71 -4.20
CA THR A 314 29.75 -17.83 -3.57
C THR A 314 29.80 -17.72 -2.05
N LYS A 315 29.24 -16.66 -1.46
CA LYS A 315 29.28 -16.37 -0.03
C LYS A 315 27.90 -16.59 0.58
N ASN A 316 27.88 -16.95 1.86
CA ASN A 316 26.62 -17.08 2.59
C ASN A 316 25.96 -15.70 2.80
N ARG A 317 24.68 -15.59 2.44
CA ARG A 317 23.90 -14.33 2.47
C ARG A 317 23.80 -13.71 3.87
N ASN A 318 23.50 -14.51 4.90
CA ASN A 318 23.45 -14.03 6.29
C ASN A 318 24.81 -13.49 6.74
N SER A 319 25.88 -14.18 6.35
CA SER A 319 27.25 -13.77 6.66
C SER A 319 27.63 -12.46 5.96
N LEU A 320 27.26 -12.29 4.68
CA LEU A 320 27.43 -11.04 3.96
C LEU A 320 26.71 -9.88 4.67
N PHE A 321 25.46 -10.12 5.06
CA PHE A 321 24.64 -9.12 5.72
C PHE A 321 25.23 -8.69 7.08
N LEU A 322 25.54 -9.67 7.94
CA LEU A 322 26.08 -9.41 9.28
C LEU A 322 27.45 -8.74 9.22
N GLN A 323 28.33 -9.16 8.30
CA GLN A 323 29.66 -8.55 8.16
C GLN A 323 29.58 -7.08 7.72
N HIS A 324 28.67 -6.74 6.81
CA HIS A 324 28.44 -5.36 6.37
C HIS A 324 28.00 -4.47 7.54
N ILE A 325 26.94 -4.89 8.25
CA ILE A 325 26.42 -4.13 9.39
C ILE A 325 27.45 -4.01 10.51
N VAL A 326 28.18 -5.08 10.83
CA VAL A 326 29.20 -5.02 11.89
C VAL A 326 30.26 -3.97 11.59
N LYS A 327 30.73 -3.87 10.34
CA LYS A 327 31.71 -2.85 9.93
C LYS A 327 31.15 -1.44 10.07
N ILE A 328 29.94 -1.20 9.58
CA ILE A 328 29.27 0.11 9.67
C ILE A 328 28.99 0.47 11.13
N ALA A 329 28.46 -0.46 11.92
CA ALA A 329 28.15 -0.24 13.32
C ALA A 329 29.41 0.06 14.14
N GLN A 330 30.53 -0.62 13.87
CA GLN A 330 31.82 -0.29 14.48
C GLN A 330 32.28 1.12 14.13
N PHE A 331 32.17 1.50 12.86
CA PHE A 331 32.48 2.86 12.42
C PHE A 331 31.64 3.91 13.16
N VAL A 332 30.33 3.72 13.23
CA VAL A 332 29.39 4.60 13.95
C VAL A 332 29.71 4.67 15.44
N ARG A 333 30.00 3.53 16.08
CA ARG A 333 30.38 3.47 17.51
C ARG A 333 31.65 4.24 17.80
N ASN A 334 32.64 4.18 16.91
CA ASN A 334 33.89 4.93 17.05
C ASN A 334 33.68 6.45 16.96
N LYS A 335 32.59 6.91 16.33
CA LYS A 335 32.18 8.32 16.30
C LYS A 335 31.34 8.73 17.52
N GLY A 336 31.06 7.81 18.45
CA GLY A 336 30.33 8.08 19.70
C GLY A 336 28.80 7.88 19.62
N PHE A 337 28.28 7.35 18.51
CA PHE A 337 26.85 7.15 18.31
C PHE A 337 26.43 5.70 18.58
N ILE A 338 25.15 5.50 18.90
CA ILE A 338 24.51 4.19 18.99
C ILE A 338 23.76 3.90 17.69
N PRO A 339 24.20 2.95 16.86
CA PRO A 339 23.51 2.60 15.63
C PRO A 339 22.21 1.82 15.93
N ILE A 340 21.14 2.26 15.30
CA ILE A 340 19.84 1.59 15.24
C ILE A 340 19.70 0.96 13.86
N VAL A 341 19.18 -0.27 13.76
CA VAL A 341 19.04 -0.99 12.50
C VAL A 341 17.68 -1.65 12.38
N TRP A 342 17.09 -1.69 11.20
CA TRP A 342 15.85 -2.43 10.99
C TRP A 342 16.04 -3.94 11.18
N HIS A 343 15.00 -4.61 11.70
CA HIS A 343 15.09 -6.01 12.13
C HIS A 343 14.87 -7.06 11.04
N ASP A 344 14.19 -6.71 9.95
CA ASP A 344 13.54 -7.61 9.00
C ASP A 344 14.51 -8.61 8.38
N MET A 345 15.68 -8.15 7.97
CA MET A 345 16.71 -9.01 7.41
C MET A 345 17.32 -9.99 8.44
N MET A 346 17.24 -9.70 9.74
CA MET A 346 17.78 -10.55 10.82
C MET A 346 16.79 -11.60 11.32
N ILE A 347 15.49 -11.45 11.06
CA ILE A 347 14.44 -12.29 11.68
C ILE A 347 14.59 -13.78 11.33
N HIS A 348 15.09 -14.10 10.13
CA HIS A 348 15.28 -15.49 9.68
C HIS A 348 16.61 -16.12 10.10
N MET A 349 17.51 -15.34 10.69
CA MET A 349 18.83 -15.82 11.08
C MET A 349 18.75 -16.65 12.36
N THR A 350 19.62 -17.64 12.49
CA THR A 350 19.72 -18.46 13.70
C THR A 350 20.34 -17.67 14.86
N PHE A 351 20.01 -18.07 16.08
CA PHE A 351 20.65 -17.53 17.29
C PHE A 351 22.19 -17.57 17.21
N SER A 352 22.74 -18.69 16.71
CA SER A 352 24.19 -18.90 16.60
C SER A 352 24.85 -18.00 15.56
N GLU A 353 24.18 -17.65 14.46
CA GLU A 353 24.70 -16.68 13.48
C GLU A 353 24.77 -15.28 14.10
N LEU A 354 23.67 -14.82 14.69
CA LEU A 354 23.59 -13.50 15.33
C LEU A 354 24.62 -13.38 16.45
N LYS A 355 24.68 -14.36 17.36
CA LYS A 355 25.63 -14.33 18.49
C LYS A 355 27.10 -14.34 18.05
N ARG A 356 27.46 -15.18 17.08
CA ARG A 356 28.85 -15.26 16.57
C ARG A 356 29.31 -14.00 15.86
N SER A 357 28.40 -13.27 15.22
CA SER A 357 28.74 -12.01 14.55
C SER A 357 29.09 -10.88 15.53
N GLY A 358 28.69 -10.98 16.80
CA GLY A 358 28.87 -9.93 17.80
C GLY A 358 27.92 -8.74 17.63
N ILE A 359 26.97 -8.79 16.69
CA ILE A 359 26.05 -7.69 16.35
C ILE A 359 25.25 -7.18 17.56
N GLY A 360 24.89 -8.06 18.49
CA GLY A 360 24.10 -7.73 19.69
C GLY A 360 24.75 -6.71 20.64
N ASN A 361 26.07 -6.55 20.56
CA ASN A 361 26.81 -5.54 21.33
C ASN A 361 27.01 -4.22 20.56
N LEU A 362 26.72 -4.21 19.26
CA LEU A 362 27.04 -3.11 18.37
C LEU A 362 25.81 -2.29 18.00
N VAL A 363 24.64 -2.90 17.80
CA VAL A 363 23.42 -2.22 17.31
C VAL A 363 22.24 -2.39 18.26
N GLU A 364 21.25 -1.51 18.16
CA GLU A 364 19.91 -1.71 18.72
C GLU A 364 18.94 -2.03 17.57
N PRO A 365 18.23 -3.19 17.57
CA PRO A 365 17.27 -3.50 16.53
C PRO A 365 16.00 -2.67 16.67
N MET A 366 15.48 -2.15 15.56
CA MET A 366 14.13 -1.57 15.44
C MET A 366 13.21 -2.56 14.74
N ILE A 367 12.23 -3.06 15.49
CA ILE A 367 11.26 -4.03 15.05
C ILE A 367 10.04 -3.29 14.53
N TRP A 368 9.78 -3.41 13.24
CA TRP A 368 8.71 -2.72 12.54
C TRP A 368 7.63 -3.70 12.08
N VAL A 369 6.37 -3.39 12.39
CA VAL A 369 5.20 -4.10 11.87
C VAL A 369 4.04 -3.10 11.81
N TYR A 370 3.52 -2.88 10.61
CA TYR A 370 2.44 -1.90 10.39
C TYR A 370 1.04 -2.53 10.39
N ALA A 371 0.97 -3.85 10.25
CA ALA A 371 -0.26 -4.60 10.43
C ALA A 371 -0.72 -4.58 11.90
N GLU A 372 -2.02 -4.75 12.10
CA GLU A 372 -2.63 -4.77 13.42
C GLU A 372 -2.14 -5.97 14.26
N ASP A 373 -1.92 -7.13 13.62
CA ASP A 373 -1.40 -8.32 14.28
C ASP A 373 0.13 -8.42 14.17
N ILE A 374 0.81 -7.94 15.22
CA ILE A 374 2.28 -7.94 15.31
C ILE A 374 2.85 -9.37 15.41
N TYR A 375 2.18 -10.29 16.13
CA TYR A 375 2.74 -11.63 16.38
C TYR A 375 2.66 -12.56 15.18
N ARG A 376 1.81 -12.26 14.19
CA ARG A 376 1.86 -12.95 12.88
C ARG A 376 3.18 -12.75 12.17
N PHE A 377 3.77 -11.57 12.31
CA PHE A 377 5.03 -11.22 11.63
C PHE A 377 6.25 -11.43 12.52
N VAL A 378 6.09 -11.29 13.85
CA VAL A 378 7.15 -11.55 14.83
C VAL A 378 6.64 -12.55 15.90
N PRO A 379 6.78 -13.86 15.64
CA PRO A 379 6.34 -14.90 16.58
C PRO A 379 7.08 -14.86 17.92
N GLU A 380 6.51 -15.49 18.96
CA GLU A 380 7.11 -15.54 20.31
C GLU A 380 8.54 -16.11 20.33
N THR A 381 8.83 -17.08 19.45
CA THR A 381 10.18 -17.65 19.30
C THR A 381 11.21 -16.61 18.86
N GLU A 382 10.80 -15.65 18.04
CA GLU A 382 11.63 -14.56 17.56
C GLU A 382 11.91 -13.55 18.67
N TRP A 383 10.90 -13.18 19.46
CA TRP A 383 11.08 -12.33 20.64
C TRP A 383 12.11 -12.91 21.62
N LYS A 384 12.01 -14.22 21.90
CA LYS A 384 12.98 -14.91 22.75
C LYS A 384 14.40 -14.89 22.16
N LYS A 385 14.53 -15.22 20.87
CA LYS A 385 15.84 -15.21 20.18
C LYS A 385 16.46 -13.82 20.23
N PHE A 386 15.69 -12.77 19.95
CA PHE A 386 16.17 -11.40 19.98
C PHE A 386 16.56 -10.96 21.39
N SER A 387 15.79 -11.33 22.42
CA SER A 387 16.15 -10.99 23.82
C SER A 387 17.42 -11.70 24.31
N ASP A 388 17.74 -12.88 23.77
CA ASP A 388 18.97 -13.60 24.10
C ASP A 388 20.22 -13.03 23.39
N VAL A 389 20.03 -12.21 22.34
CA VAL A 389 21.11 -11.60 21.54
C VAL A 389 21.30 -10.12 21.86
N PHE A 390 20.21 -9.36 21.93
CA PHE A 390 20.19 -7.91 22.06
C PHE A 390 19.74 -7.50 23.46
N SER A 391 20.35 -6.46 24.00
CA SER A 391 20.02 -5.97 25.35
C SER A 391 18.74 -5.13 25.40
N THR A 392 18.31 -4.56 24.28
CA THR A 392 17.12 -3.70 24.11
C THR A 392 16.63 -3.79 22.67
N PHE A 393 15.46 -3.23 22.39
CA PHE A 393 14.94 -3.02 21.04
C PHE A 393 14.13 -1.72 20.95
N TRP A 394 13.95 -1.22 19.74
CA TRP A 394 12.99 -0.18 19.38
C TRP A 394 11.76 -0.80 18.71
N SER A 395 10.61 -0.17 18.87
CA SER A 395 9.38 -0.52 18.15
C SER A 395 9.09 0.50 17.06
N ALA A 396 8.54 0.06 15.94
CA ALA A 396 8.05 0.92 14.86
C ALA A 396 6.62 0.52 14.44
N SER A 397 5.69 1.44 14.68
CA SER A 397 4.32 1.45 14.16
C SER A 397 4.22 2.47 13.03
N ALA A 398 3.03 2.71 12.48
CA ALA A 398 2.81 3.75 11.47
C ALA A 398 1.68 4.72 11.83
N TYR A 399 1.73 5.94 11.30
CA TYR A 399 0.60 6.90 11.27
C TYR A 399 0.14 7.26 9.84
N LYS A 400 0.91 6.92 8.81
CA LYS A 400 0.58 7.05 7.37
C LYS A 400 1.55 6.23 6.50
N GLY A 401 1.20 6.01 5.23
CA GLY A 401 2.16 5.57 4.19
C GLY A 401 2.58 4.11 4.26
N ALA A 402 1.83 3.28 4.98
CA ALA A 402 2.22 1.90 5.29
C ALA A 402 1.24 0.84 4.74
N PHE A 403 0.22 1.27 4.00
CA PHE A 403 -0.93 0.44 3.64
C PHE A 403 -1.31 0.46 2.15
N GLY A 404 -0.64 1.28 1.34
CA GLY A 404 -0.87 1.32 -0.09
C GLY A 404 -0.15 2.49 -0.75
N GLU A 405 0.52 2.19 -1.86
CA GLU A 405 1.40 3.09 -2.59
C GLU A 405 0.63 4.25 -3.25
N THR A 406 -0.66 4.04 -3.54
CA THR A 406 -1.50 5.04 -4.21
C THR A 406 -2.44 5.79 -3.28
N LEU A 407 -2.51 5.42 -2.00
CA LEU A 407 -3.41 6.03 -1.03
C LEU A 407 -3.07 7.52 -0.85
N ILE A 408 -4.10 8.34 -0.62
CA ILE A 408 -3.94 9.78 -0.42
C ILE A 408 -4.41 10.25 0.96
N LEU A 409 -5.18 9.43 1.68
CA LEU A 409 -5.67 9.70 3.03
C LEU A 409 -5.46 8.46 3.91
N PRO A 410 -4.95 8.64 5.15
CA PRO A 410 -4.74 7.53 6.06
C PRO A 410 -6.05 7.00 6.65
N GLU A 411 -6.12 5.68 6.79
CA GLU A 411 -7.15 4.99 7.58
C GLU A 411 -6.80 5.08 9.08
N VAL A 412 -7.22 6.19 9.71
CA VAL A 412 -6.88 6.52 11.11
C VAL A 412 -7.21 5.37 12.08
N LYS A 413 -8.31 4.66 11.84
CA LYS A 413 -8.68 3.49 12.65
C LYS A 413 -7.58 2.42 12.69
N ARG A 414 -7.03 2.05 11.54
CA ARG A 414 -6.01 1.00 11.44
C ARG A 414 -4.74 1.40 12.17
N HIS A 415 -4.34 2.66 12.03
CA HIS A 415 -3.19 3.18 12.74
C HIS A 415 -3.40 3.21 14.26
N ILE A 416 -4.59 3.58 14.74
CA ILE A 416 -4.92 3.49 16.18
C ILE A 416 -4.82 2.05 16.68
N ASP A 417 -5.37 1.08 15.95
CA ASP A 417 -5.33 -0.33 16.32
C ASP A 417 -3.89 -0.89 16.34
N ASN A 418 -3.09 -0.61 15.30
CA ASN A 418 -1.67 -0.99 15.24
C ASN A 418 -0.87 -0.40 16.42
N ASN A 419 -1.06 0.89 16.73
CA ASN A 419 -0.38 1.55 17.84
C ASN A 419 -0.80 1.00 19.20
N ALA A 420 -2.09 0.74 19.40
CA ALA A 420 -2.59 0.12 20.64
C ALA A 420 -1.97 -1.27 20.85
N ASN A 421 -1.87 -2.08 19.78
CA ASN A 421 -1.27 -3.40 19.86
C ASN A 421 0.23 -3.34 20.12
N TRP A 422 0.94 -2.34 19.58
CA TRP A 422 2.34 -2.10 19.90
C TRP A 422 2.55 -1.78 21.39
N LEU A 423 1.71 -0.96 22.00
CA LEU A 423 1.79 -0.69 23.45
C LEU A 423 1.63 -1.98 24.28
N ALA A 424 0.75 -2.89 23.85
CA ALA A 424 0.58 -4.19 24.51
C ALA A 424 1.82 -5.09 24.34
N VAL A 425 2.39 -5.17 23.14
CA VAL A 425 3.62 -5.94 22.85
C VAL A 425 4.82 -5.39 23.62
N MET A 426 4.99 -4.07 23.64
CA MET A 426 6.09 -3.45 24.38
C MET A 426 6.00 -3.73 25.87
N ARG A 427 4.78 -3.73 26.42
CA ARG A 427 4.53 -4.08 27.82
C ARG A 427 4.91 -5.53 28.13
N SER A 428 4.52 -6.48 27.28
CA SER A 428 4.79 -7.91 27.51
C SER A 428 6.24 -8.27 27.19
N GLU A 429 6.65 -8.07 25.94
CA GLU A 429 7.94 -8.52 25.42
C GLU A 429 9.10 -7.66 25.91
N GLY A 430 8.84 -6.41 26.28
CA GLY A 430 9.85 -5.52 26.86
C GLY A 430 10.53 -6.09 28.09
N THR A 431 9.82 -6.87 28.90
CA THR A 431 10.37 -7.48 30.12
C THR A 431 11.41 -8.57 29.86
N ARG A 432 11.47 -9.11 28.63
CA ARG A 432 12.47 -10.13 28.25
C ARG A 432 13.85 -9.53 27.99
N PHE A 433 13.91 -8.27 27.58
CA PHE A 433 15.15 -7.59 27.24
C PHE A 433 15.79 -7.00 28.48
N LYS A 434 17.10 -7.22 28.65
CA LYS A 434 17.87 -6.77 29.82
C LYS A 434 17.67 -5.28 30.17
N ASN A 435 17.58 -4.43 29.15
CA ASN A 435 17.43 -2.99 29.27
C ASN A 435 16.02 -2.51 28.86
N GLY A 436 15.05 -3.41 28.73
CA GLY A 436 13.68 -3.07 28.34
C GLY A 436 13.56 -2.60 26.88
N VAL A 437 12.43 -1.95 26.59
CA VAL A 437 12.16 -1.31 25.29
C VAL A 437 12.68 0.12 25.28
N ARG A 438 13.35 0.52 24.21
CA ARG A 438 13.94 1.85 24.09
C ARG A 438 12.92 2.94 23.77
N GLY A 439 11.94 2.64 22.91
CA GLY A 439 10.95 3.61 22.45
C GLY A 439 10.03 3.06 21.36
N LEU A 440 9.02 3.84 21.01
CA LEU A 440 8.12 3.61 19.88
C LEU A 440 8.27 4.74 18.86
N VAL A 441 8.51 4.36 17.60
CA VAL A 441 8.54 5.24 16.45
C VAL A 441 7.21 5.14 15.69
N LEU A 442 6.54 6.27 15.51
CA LEU A 442 5.40 6.42 14.61
C LEU A 442 5.95 6.73 13.22
N THR A 443 6.03 5.72 12.34
CA THR A 443 6.53 5.91 10.97
C THR A 443 5.53 6.63 10.08
N GLY A 444 6.03 7.50 9.19
CA GLY A 444 5.20 8.23 8.24
C GLY A 444 5.84 8.37 6.87
N TRP A 445 5.74 7.30 6.09
CA TRP A 445 6.29 7.20 4.72
C TRP A 445 5.53 8.08 3.73
N GLN A 446 6.23 8.68 2.77
CA GLN A 446 5.64 9.51 1.70
C GLN A 446 5.69 8.84 0.32
N ARG A 447 6.48 7.77 0.21
CA ARG A 447 6.59 6.87 -0.94
C ARG A 447 7.42 5.65 -0.57
N TYR A 448 7.26 4.57 -1.32
CA TYR A 448 7.88 3.28 -0.98
C TYR A 448 9.34 3.18 -1.45
N ASP A 449 9.67 3.74 -2.61
CA ASP A 449 11.03 3.85 -3.14
C ASP A 449 11.17 5.13 -4.01
N HIS A 450 12.33 5.35 -4.63
CA HIS A 450 12.58 6.53 -5.50
C HIS A 450 11.77 6.55 -6.80
N PHE A 451 11.28 5.41 -7.25
CA PHE A 451 10.55 5.21 -8.50
C PHE A 451 9.03 5.18 -8.29
N ALA A 452 8.59 4.93 -7.05
CA ALA A 452 7.19 4.93 -6.66
C ALA A 452 6.58 6.34 -6.69
N VAL A 453 5.25 6.38 -6.90
CA VAL A 453 4.45 7.60 -6.79
C VAL A 453 4.36 8.06 -5.32
N LEU A 454 3.94 9.31 -5.12
CA LEU A 454 3.62 9.83 -3.80
C LEU A 454 2.36 9.16 -3.23
N CYS A 455 2.41 8.73 -1.97
CA CYS A 455 1.27 8.23 -1.22
C CYS A 455 0.73 9.32 -0.26
N GLU A 456 0.36 8.97 0.97
CA GLU A 456 -0.21 9.89 1.96
C GLU A 456 0.82 10.95 2.40
N LEU A 457 0.60 12.20 1.99
CA LEU A 457 1.46 13.33 2.38
C LEU A 457 1.17 13.80 3.80
N LEU A 458 2.23 14.26 4.48
CA LEU A 458 2.20 14.74 5.87
C LEU A 458 1.02 15.68 6.22
N PRO A 459 0.69 16.75 5.46
CA PRO A 459 -0.43 17.63 5.81
C PRO A 459 -1.80 16.94 5.82
N GLY A 460 -2.01 15.95 4.94
CA GLY A 460 -3.24 15.16 4.93
C GLY A 460 -3.32 14.16 6.10
N SER A 461 -2.19 13.88 6.73
CA SER A 461 -2.07 12.83 7.75
C SER A 461 -1.90 13.35 9.18
N LEU A 462 -1.85 14.66 9.38
CA LEU A 462 -1.79 15.27 10.71
C LEU A 462 -2.91 14.80 11.66
N PRO A 463 -4.17 14.63 11.21
CA PRO A 463 -5.20 13.95 11.98
C PRO A 463 -4.77 12.57 12.51
N SER A 464 -4.27 11.70 11.64
CA SER A 464 -3.81 10.35 12.01
C SER A 464 -2.66 10.41 13.01
N LEU A 465 -1.67 11.28 12.75
CA LEU A 465 -0.54 11.51 13.65
C LEU A 465 -1.01 11.99 15.02
N ALA A 466 -1.90 12.98 15.07
CA ALA A 466 -2.35 13.56 16.33
C ALA A 466 -3.08 12.54 17.22
N MET A 467 -3.90 11.68 16.61
CA MET A 467 -4.63 10.64 17.31
C MET A 467 -3.73 9.52 17.80
N THR A 468 -2.84 9.01 16.93
CA THR A 468 -1.90 7.92 17.28
C THR A 468 -0.87 8.36 18.31
N LEU A 469 -0.32 9.57 18.18
CA LEU A 469 0.60 10.12 19.17
C LEU A 469 -0.08 10.36 20.51
N SER A 470 -1.32 10.86 20.51
CA SER A 470 -2.06 11.04 21.76
C SER A 470 -2.37 9.70 22.43
N LEU A 471 -2.72 8.68 21.66
CA LEU A 471 -2.86 7.32 22.18
C LEU A 471 -1.56 6.83 22.82
N VAL A 472 -0.43 6.96 22.13
CA VAL A 472 0.88 6.49 22.61
C VAL A 472 1.35 7.26 23.85
N SER A 473 1.11 8.57 23.91
CA SER A 473 1.50 9.43 25.03
C SER A 473 0.66 9.21 26.29
N ASN A 474 -0.56 8.66 26.15
CA ASN A 474 -1.48 8.47 27.28
C ASN A 474 -1.81 7.00 27.55
N ALA A 475 -1.34 6.10 26.70
CA ALA A 475 -1.71 4.68 26.66
C ALA A 475 -3.23 4.42 26.69
N ARG A 476 -4.01 5.38 26.19
CA ARG A 476 -5.46 5.30 26.00
C ARG A 476 -5.93 6.46 25.14
N ILE A 477 -7.14 6.37 24.63
CA ILE A 477 -7.84 7.48 24.02
C ILE A 477 -9.28 7.53 24.54
N ASP A 478 -9.60 8.61 25.23
CA ASP A 478 -10.91 8.89 25.83
C ASP A 478 -11.34 10.32 25.46
N LEU A 479 -12.56 10.72 25.84
CA LEU A 479 -13.09 12.03 25.47
C LEU A 479 -12.21 13.21 25.94
N PRO A 480 -11.69 13.24 27.19
CA PRO A 480 -10.74 14.27 27.60
C PRO A 480 -9.50 14.38 26.69
N ILE A 481 -8.89 13.24 26.32
CA ILE A 481 -7.73 13.23 25.42
C ILE A 481 -8.13 13.70 24.02
N ALA A 482 -9.26 13.24 23.49
CA ALA A 482 -9.77 13.68 22.20
C ALA A 482 -10.04 15.19 22.17
N LYS A 483 -10.60 15.76 23.25
CA LYS A 483 -10.78 17.21 23.40
C LYS A 483 -9.46 17.96 23.36
N LYS A 484 -8.42 17.45 24.02
CA LYS A 484 -7.06 18.02 23.92
C LYS A 484 -6.55 18.00 22.48
N VAL A 485 -6.78 16.91 21.74
CA VAL A 485 -6.44 16.84 20.31
C VAL A 485 -7.18 17.90 19.51
N TYR A 486 -8.50 18.05 19.70
CA TYR A 486 -9.29 19.07 19.00
C TYR A 486 -8.81 20.49 19.29
N GLN A 487 -8.40 20.77 20.52
CA GLN A 487 -7.82 22.06 20.90
C GLN A 487 -6.47 22.29 20.21
N VAL A 488 -5.58 21.28 20.21
CA VAL A 488 -4.26 21.39 19.56
C VAL A 488 -4.38 21.51 18.04
N LEU A 489 -5.39 20.87 17.44
CA LEU A 489 -5.70 20.99 16.01
C LEU A 489 -6.54 22.22 15.66
N GLU A 490 -6.80 23.10 16.63
CA GLU A 490 -7.55 24.34 16.46
C GLU A 490 -8.93 24.12 15.84
N CYS A 491 -9.68 23.15 16.35
CA CYS A 491 -11.06 22.92 15.95
C CYS A 491 -11.98 24.03 16.46
N ILE A 492 -12.99 24.41 15.65
CA ILE A 492 -13.97 25.42 16.06
C ILE A 492 -14.68 25.02 17.36
N ASN A 493 -15.07 26.01 18.16
CA ASN A 493 -15.94 25.74 19.29
C ASN A 493 -17.32 25.28 18.79
N SER A 494 -17.62 23.99 18.95
CA SER A 494 -18.84 23.35 18.45
C SER A 494 -19.21 22.15 19.31
N PRO A 495 -20.52 21.89 19.55
CA PRO A 495 -20.97 20.66 20.22
C PRO A 495 -20.44 19.38 19.57
N LYS A 496 -20.03 19.43 18.30
CA LYS A 496 -19.40 18.30 17.58
C LYS A 496 -18.15 17.78 18.30
N TYR A 497 -17.43 18.63 19.03
CA TYR A 497 -16.19 18.29 19.75
C TYR A 497 -16.42 17.97 21.23
N GLU A 498 -17.67 18.03 21.68
CA GLU A 498 -18.10 17.56 23.00
C GLU A 498 -18.34 16.04 23.03
N SER A 499 -18.47 15.41 21.86
CA SER A 499 -18.63 13.96 21.72
C SER A 499 -17.36 13.27 21.24
N PHE A 500 -17.26 11.98 21.54
CA PHE A 500 -16.21 11.13 20.99
C PHE A 500 -16.41 10.94 19.48
N PHE A 501 -15.35 10.55 18.78
CA PHE A 501 -15.41 10.24 17.34
C PHE A 501 -15.85 8.77 17.15
N ASP A 502 -16.45 8.46 16.00
CA ASP A 502 -16.85 7.09 15.66
C ASP A 502 -16.07 6.63 14.42
N LEU A 503 -15.06 5.79 14.65
CA LEU A 503 -14.19 5.25 13.61
C LEU A 503 -14.88 4.18 12.73
N THR A 504 -16.09 3.75 13.07
CA THR A 504 -16.86 2.83 12.24
C THR A 504 -17.49 3.56 11.06
N TYR A 505 -17.95 4.79 11.28
CA TYR A 505 -18.58 5.62 10.25
C TYR A 505 -17.61 6.62 9.61
N ASP A 506 -16.62 7.09 10.37
CA ASP A 506 -15.62 8.07 9.91
C ASP A 506 -14.19 7.54 10.16
N PRO A 507 -13.78 6.46 9.48
CA PRO A 507 -12.50 5.78 9.76
C PRO A 507 -11.26 6.64 9.41
N LYS A 508 -11.44 7.68 8.58
CA LYS A 508 -10.41 8.67 8.20
C LYS A 508 -10.50 9.98 9.00
N LEU A 509 -11.50 10.12 9.88
CA LEU A 509 -11.81 11.33 10.67
C LEU A 509 -12.04 12.60 9.83
N VAL A 510 -12.46 12.43 8.57
CA VAL A 510 -12.67 13.56 7.67
C VAL A 510 -13.86 14.38 8.13
N ASP A 511 -14.98 13.75 8.46
CA ASP A 511 -16.15 14.49 8.94
C ASP A 511 -15.83 15.13 10.29
N LYS A 512 -15.26 14.36 11.23
CA LYS A 512 -14.96 14.85 12.57
C LYS A 512 -14.06 16.09 12.54
N LEU A 513 -13.02 16.09 11.71
CA LEU A 513 -11.97 17.12 11.71
C LEU A 513 -12.06 18.13 10.56
N ALA A 514 -13.12 18.09 9.75
CA ALA A 514 -13.34 19.04 8.65
C ALA A 514 -13.36 20.52 9.08
N TYR A 515 -13.69 20.82 10.34
CA TYR A 515 -13.79 22.18 10.88
C TYR A 515 -12.65 22.53 11.84
N CYS A 516 -11.49 21.92 11.63
CA CYS A 516 -10.25 22.26 12.30
C CYS A 516 -9.32 23.08 11.40
N PHE A 517 -8.37 23.79 12.02
CA PHE A 517 -7.49 24.79 11.40
C PHE A 517 -6.00 24.52 11.61
N PHE A 518 -5.63 23.27 11.86
CA PHE A 518 -4.22 22.84 11.89
C PHE A 518 -3.49 23.14 10.56
N PRO A 519 -2.15 23.27 10.57
CA PRO A 519 -1.35 23.48 9.36
C PRO A 519 -1.64 22.39 8.32
N GLY A 520 -2.07 22.76 7.11
CA GLY A 520 -2.46 21.76 6.08
C GLY A 520 -3.93 21.30 6.15
N ALA A 521 -4.77 21.87 7.00
CA ALA A 521 -6.21 21.56 7.04
C ALA A 521 -6.93 21.81 5.70
N SER A 522 -6.52 22.82 4.93
CA SER A 522 -7.07 23.06 3.58
C SER A 522 -6.75 21.91 2.62
N PHE A 523 -5.52 21.39 2.67
CA PHE A 523 -5.11 20.24 1.87
C PHE A 523 -5.90 18.99 2.29
N PHE A 524 -6.00 18.71 3.60
CA PHE A 524 -6.79 17.61 4.14
C PHE A 524 -8.25 17.62 3.64
N LYS A 525 -8.91 18.78 3.65
CA LYS A 525 -10.29 18.95 3.14
C LYS A 525 -10.38 18.74 1.62
N ALA A 526 -9.36 19.17 0.87
CA ALA A 526 -9.29 18.98 -0.57
C ALA A 526 -9.14 17.50 -0.96
N LEU A 527 -8.39 16.71 -0.18
CA LEU A 527 -8.24 15.26 -0.41
C LEU A 527 -9.58 14.52 -0.39
N TYR A 528 -10.47 14.85 0.54
CA TYR A 528 -11.80 14.24 0.57
C TYR A 528 -12.65 14.58 -0.66
N ARG A 529 -12.53 15.82 -1.16
CA ARG A 529 -13.19 16.23 -2.41
C ARG A 529 -12.59 15.49 -3.60
N LEU A 530 -11.27 15.24 -3.58
CA LEU A 530 -10.59 14.48 -4.61
C LEU A 530 -11.12 13.05 -4.70
N GLU A 531 -11.24 12.32 -3.59
CA GLU A 531 -11.77 10.93 -3.62
C GLU A 531 -13.18 10.88 -4.21
N LYS A 532 -14.05 11.84 -3.87
CA LYS A 532 -15.40 11.92 -4.45
C LYS A 532 -15.36 12.20 -5.95
N LEU A 533 -14.58 13.18 -6.35
CA LEU A 533 -14.52 13.61 -7.74
C LEU A 533 -13.87 12.56 -8.65
N GLN A 534 -12.83 11.86 -8.17
CA GLN A 534 -12.26 10.68 -8.85
C GLN A 534 -13.34 9.64 -9.13
N ASN A 535 -14.13 9.28 -8.11
CA ASN A 535 -15.23 8.34 -8.27
C ASN A 535 -16.30 8.79 -9.27
N GLU A 536 -16.64 10.08 -9.29
CA GLU A 536 -17.61 10.64 -10.25
C GLU A 536 -17.08 10.60 -11.69
N VAL A 537 -15.81 10.96 -11.89
CA VAL A 537 -15.14 10.92 -13.20
C VAL A 537 -15.04 9.48 -13.71
N ASP A 538 -14.63 8.54 -12.86
CA ASP A 538 -14.53 7.12 -13.20
C ASP A 538 -15.88 6.49 -13.53
N LYS A 539 -16.93 6.82 -12.75
CA LYS A 539 -18.30 6.39 -13.06
C LYS A 539 -18.77 6.93 -14.40
N THR A 540 -18.49 8.20 -14.69
CA THR A 540 -18.84 8.81 -15.98
C THR A 540 -18.13 8.12 -17.13
N TRP A 541 -16.83 7.81 -16.98
CA TRP A 541 -16.07 7.05 -17.96
C TRP A 541 -16.65 5.65 -18.18
N LYS A 542 -16.81 4.88 -17.10
CA LYS A 542 -17.36 3.51 -17.15
C LYS A 542 -18.76 3.47 -17.75
N ALA A 543 -19.62 4.41 -17.38
CA ALA A 543 -20.96 4.54 -17.97
C ALA A 543 -20.89 4.74 -19.50
N ALA A 544 -19.98 5.61 -19.96
CA ALA A 544 -19.81 5.91 -21.38
C ALA A 544 -19.18 4.77 -22.19
N THR A 545 -18.16 4.10 -21.66
CA THR A 545 -17.30 3.18 -22.43
C THR A 545 -17.58 1.71 -22.17
N TYR A 546 -18.22 1.35 -21.07
CA TYR A 546 -18.41 -0.05 -20.67
C TYR A 546 -19.87 -0.39 -20.37
N GLU A 547 -20.49 0.27 -19.38
CA GLU A 547 -21.81 -0.14 -18.86
C GLU A 547 -22.94 0.15 -19.85
N ARG A 548 -23.01 1.39 -20.37
CA ARG A 548 -23.98 1.74 -21.41
C ARG A 548 -23.40 1.58 -22.82
N GLY A 549 -22.07 1.69 -22.94
CA GLY A 549 -21.33 1.28 -24.14
C GLY A 549 -21.57 2.11 -25.39
N TRP A 550 -21.97 3.38 -25.26
CA TRP A 550 -22.23 4.27 -26.42
C TRP A 550 -20.97 4.99 -26.93
N MET A 551 -19.88 4.93 -26.18
CA MET A 551 -18.62 5.63 -26.51
C MET A 551 -17.41 4.70 -26.39
N THR A 552 -17.58 3.40 -26.67
CA THR A 552 -16.52 2.40 -26.65
C THR A 552 -15.50 2.62 -27.77
N ASP A 553 -14.37 1.92 -27.71
CA ASP A 553 -13.38 1.92 -28.80
C ASP A 553 -13.95 1.33 -30.09
N TYR A 554 -14.93 0.42 -29.99
CA TYR A 554 -15.65 -0.08 -31.15
C TYR A 554 -16.47 1.04 -31.82
N ASN A 555 -17.19 1.85 -31.05
CA ASN A 555 -17.97 2.96 -31.59
C ASN A 555 -17.08 3.95 -32.33
N LEU A 556 -15.90 4.26 -31.78
CA LEU A 556 -14.93 5.15 -32.41
C LEU A 556 -14.35 4.56 -33.69
N ARG A 557 -13.91 3.29 -33.64
CA ARG A 557 -13.32 2.57 -34.79
C ARG A 557 -14.25 2.58 -36.01
N TYR A 558 -15.55 2.44 -35.79
CA TYR A 558 -16.54 2.38 -36.86
C TYR A 558 -17.33 3.68 -37.05
N ASN A 559 -17.02 4.73 -36.29
CA ASN A 559 -17.80 5.98 -36.24
C ASN A 559 -19.31 5.73 -36.13
N PHE A 560 -19.68 4.79 -35.25
CA PHE A 560 -21.03 4.26 -35.16
C PHE A 560 -21.53 4.32 -33.72
N SER A 561 -22.41 5.29 -33.43
CA SER A 561 -23.09 5.45 -32.16
C SER A 561 -24.37 6.29 -32.33
N GLU A 562 -25.26 6.22 -31.35
CA GLU A 562 -26.51 7.00 -31.30
C GLU A 562 -26.22 8.39 -30.68
N PRO A 563 -26.32 9.50 -31.43
CA PRO A 563 -25.93 10.82 -30.95
C PRO A 563 -26.69 11.29 -29.70
N SER A 564 -27.98 10.96 -29.58
CA SER A 564 -28.79 11.35 -28.42
C SER A 564 -28.30 10.69 -27.13
N ARG A 565 -27.85 9.43 -27.19
CA ARG A 565 -27.26 8.71 -26.05
C ARG A 565 -25.88 9.24 -25.68
N VAL A 566 -25.09 9.64 -26.67
CA VAL A 566 -23.82 10.32 -26.42
C VAL A 566 -24.05 11.64 -25.66
N ASP A 567 -25.07 12.41 -26.03
CA ASP A 567 -25.40 13.66 -25.33
C ASP A 567 -25.90 13.41 -23.89
N GLU A 568 -26.79 12.44 -23.70
CA GLU A 568 -27.30 12.07 -22.37
C GLU A 568 -26.17 11.74 -21.38
N ILE A 569 -25.24 10.87 -21.79
CA ILE A 569 -24.13 10.42 -20.95
C ILE A 569 -23.12 11.53 -20.65
N THR A 570 -22.97 12.48 -21.57
CA THR A 570 -21.98 13.56 -21.46
C THR A 570 -22.59 14.90 -21.08
N SER A 571 -23.78 14.89 -20.49
CA SER A 571 -24.52 16.07 -20.06
C SER A 571 -23.77 16.85 -18.97
N GLU A 572 -23.14 16.15 -18.02
CA GLU A 572 -22.40 16.74 -16.90
C GLU A 572 -20.90 16.99 -17.19
N LEU A 573 -20.42 16.64 -18.39
CA LEU A 573 -18.98 16.65 -18.72
C LEU A 573 -18.29 18.01 -18.47
N ASN A 574 -18.93 19.12 -18.85
CA ASN A 574 -18.36 20.46 -18.65
C ASN A 574 -18.35 20.87 -17.17
N SER A 575 -19.35 20.41 -16.40
CA SER A 575 -19.41 20.63 -14.95
C SER A 575 -18.25 19.90 -14.27
N LEU A 576 -18.05 18.62 -14.60
CA LEU A 576 -16.94 17.82 -14.07
C LEU A 576 -15.57 18.43 -14.39
N ILE A 577 -15.34 18.89 -15.63
CA ILE A 577 -14.09 19.58 -16.01
C ILE A 577 -13.87 20.83 -15.15
N SER A 578 -14.94 21.60 -14.90
CA SER A 578 -14.87 22.80 -14.06
C SER A 578 -14.57 22.45 -12.60
N SER A 579 -15.20 21.40 -12.06
CA SER A 579 -14.93 20.88 -10.71
C SER A 579 -13.49 20.42 -10.53
N VAL A 580 -12.93 19.68 -11.51
CA VAL A 580 -11.52 19.25 -11.48
C VAL A 580 -10.59 20.47 -11.55
N THR A 581 -10.94 21.48 -12.36
CA THR A 581 -10.16 22.73 -12.46
C THR A 581 -10.15 23.51 -11.14
N VAL A 582 -11.29 23.65 -10.48
CA VAL A 582 -11.39 24.30 -9.17
C VAL A 582 -10.61 23.51 -8.12
N LEU A 583 -10.72 22.18 -8.13
CA LEU A 583 -9.98 21.33 -7.20
C LEU A 583 -8.46 21.45 -7.38
N ALA A 584 -7.98 21.49 -8.64
CA ALA A 584 -6.57 21.69 -8.93
C ALA A 584 -6.04 23.01 -8.35
N LYS A 585 -6.78 24.11 -8.52
CA LYS A 585 -6.44 25.42 -7.93
C LYS A 585 -6.41 25.37 -6.40
N ASN A 586 -7.40 24.73 -5.78
CA ASN A 586 -7.42 24.57 -4.34
C ASN A 586 -6.21 23.79 -3.82
N PHE A 587 -5.72 22.78 -4.54
CA PHE A 587 -4.51 22.07 -4.17
C PHE A 587 -3.25 22.94 -4.28
N ILE A 588 -3.12 23.71 -5.36
CA ILE A 588 -2.02 24.67 -5.52
C ILE A 588 -1.97 25.63 -4.33
N GLU A 589 -3.10 26.28 -4.02
CA GLU A 589 -3.20 27.22 -2.91
C GLU A 589 -2.96 26.55 -1.55
N ALA A 590 -3.48 25.34 -1.34
CA ALA A 590 -3.34 24.63 -0.07
C ALA A 590 -1.94 24.04 0.19
N MET A 591 -1.13 23.86 -0.85
CA MET A 591 0.21 23.29 -0.76
C MET A 591 1.33 24.32 -0.82
N ASP A 592 1.06 25.54 -1.30
CA ASP A 592 2.08 26.56 -1.55
C ASP A 592 2.92 26.88 -0.30
N ASP A 593 2.31 27.01 0.87
CA ASP A 593 3.04 27.26 2.13
C ASP A 593 3.70 26.02 2.74
N ILE A 594 3.44 24.84 2.19
CA ILE A 594 3.84 23.54 2.75
C ILE A 594 5.00 22.95 1.97
N PHE A 595 4.95 23.03 0.64
CA PHE A 595 5.88 22.37 -0.26
C PHE A 595 6.43 23.36 -1.30
N ASP A 596 7.50 22.97 -1.98
CA ASP A 596 7.98 23.71 -3.14
C ASP A 596 7.17 23.43 -4.41
N VAL A 597 7.44 24.20 -5.46
CA VAL A 597 6.73 24.08 -6.74
C VAL A 597 6.91 22.70 -7.38
N TYR A 598 8.06 22.03 -7.18
CA TYR A 598 8.35 20.73 -7.78
C TYR A 598 7.46 19.64 -7.19
N THR A 599 7.33 19.62 -5.86
CA THR A 599 6.45 18.69 -5.14
C THR A 599 4.98 18.93 -5.50
N VAL A 600 4.55 20.20 -5.56
CA VAL A 600 3.18 20.56 -5.95
C VAL A 600 2.90 20.08 -7.37
N GLN A 601 3.82 20.32 -8.31
CA GLN A 601 3.68 19.88 -9.68
C GLN A 601 3.59 18.35 -9.78
N GLU A 602 4.51 17.62 -9.15
CA GLU A 602 4.48 16.16 -9.14
C GLU A 602 3.16 15.61 -8.58
N TRP A 603 2.68 16.18 -7.47
CA TRP A 603 1.39 15.78 -6.88
C TRP A 603 0.22 16.01 -7.85
N LEU A 604 0.16 17.16 -8.51
CA LEU A 604 -0.88 17.46 -9.49
C LEU A 604 -0.81 16.53 -10.71
N GLU A 605 0.41 16.27 -11.21
CA GLU A 605 0.63 15.33 -12.32
C GLU A 605 0.19 13.91 -11.97
N GLN A 606 0.45 13.45 -10.74
CA GLN A 606 0.09 12.10 -10.34
C GLN A 606 -1.39 11.96 -9.97
N LYS A 607 -1.99 12.96 -9.31
CA LYS A 607 -3.31 12.82 -8.67
C LYS A 607 -4.44 13.57 -9.36
N ILE A 608 -4.15 14.61 -10.15
CA ILE A 608 -5.15 15.47 -10.80
C ILE A 608 -5.14 15.35 -12.32
N LEU A 609 -3.97 15.35 -12.96
CA LEU A 609 -3.85 15.24 -14.42
C LEU A 609 -4.60 14.02 -15.01
N PRO A 610 -4.58 12.82 -14.39
CA PRO A 610 -5.33 11.68 -14.93
C PRO A 610 -6.84 11.96 -15.07
N LEU A 611 -7.43 12.79 -14.21
CA LEU A 611 -8.83 13.19 -14.30
C LEU A 611 -9.07 14.10 -15.51
N PHE A 612 -8.18 15.06 -15.73
CA PHE A 612 -8.24 15.91 -16.92
C PHE A 612 -8.08 15.10 -18.20
N GLU A 613 -7.15 14.14 -18.23
CA GLU A 613 -6.95 13.28 -19.40
C GLU A 613 -8.17 12.42 -19.69
N LEU A 614 -8.79 11.84 -18.66
CA LEU A 614 -9.97 10.98 -18.83
C LEU A 614 -11.18 11.78 -19.34
N LEU A 615 -11.43 12.95 -18.77
CA LEU A 615 -12.48 13.88 -19.22
C LEU A 615 -12.19 14.45 -20.61
N GLY A 616 -10.92 14.76 -20.90
CA GLY A 616 -10.45 15.19 -22.22
C GLY A 616 -10.66 14.12 -23.29
N LYS A 617 -10.37 12.85 -22.97
CA LYS A 617 -10.68 11.69 -23.82
C LYS A 617 -12.19 11.61 -24.08
N LEU A 618 -13.05 11.71 -23.07
CA LEU A 618 -14.51 11.72 -23.27
C LEU A 618 -14.97 12.87 -24.16
N LYS A 619 -14.43 14.07 -23.96
CA LYS A 619 -14.74 15.25 -24.77
C LYS A 619 -14.37 15.03 -26.24
N SER A 620 -13.19 14.47 -26.49
CA SER A 620 -12.72 14.11 -27.83
C SER A 620 -13.61 13.04 -28.48
N ARG A 621 -13.93 11.98 -27.75
CA ARG A 621 -14.85 10.90 -28.20
C ARG A 621 -16.23 11.45 -28.57
N LYS A 622 -16.81 12.31 -27.71
CA LYS A 622 -18.08 12.99 -27.96
C LYS A 622 -18.03 13.75 -29.29
N LYS A 623 -17.00 14.59 -29.47
CA LYS A 623 -16.82 15.39 -30.69
C LYS A 623 -16.72 14.50 -31.94
N SER A 624 -15.92 13.44 -31.88
CA SER A 624 -15.73 12.50 -33.00
C SER A 624 -17.00 11.74 -33.37
N LEU A 625 -17.72 11.19 -32.39
CA LEU A 625 -18.94 10.43 -32.66
C LEU A 625 -20.08 11.33 -33.17
N LYS A 626 -20.16 12.57 -32.67
CA LYS A 626 -21.18 13.53 -33.09
C LYS A 626 -20.89 14.25 -34.40
N SER A 627 -19.66 14.22 -34.92
CA SER A 627 -19.36 14.83 -36.22
C SER A 627 -19.91 14.03 -37.40
N HIS A 628 -20.29 12.76 -37.18
CA HIS A 628 -20.83 11.88 -38.20
C HIS A 628 -22.34 12.06 -38.33
N LYS A 629 -22.80 12.36 -39.55
CA LYS A 629 -24.23 12.55 -39.88
C LYS A 629 -24.83 11.41 -40.71
N ALA A 630 -23.99 10.46 -41.13
CA ALA A 630 -24.37 9.30 -41.91
C ALA A 630 -23.63 8.07 -41.38
N TRP A 631 -24.31 6.93 -41.32
CA TRP A 631 -23.77 5.68 -40.77
C TRP A 631 -23.80 4.58 -41.82
N LYS A 632 -22.72 3.78 -41.88
CA LYS A 632 -22.64 2.64 -42.78
C LYS A 632 -23.70 1.58 -42.43
N VAL A 633 -24.20 0.88 -43.44
CA VAL A 633 -25.03 -0.32 -43.26
C VAL A 633 -24.14 -1.46 -42.77
N ARG A 634 -24.67 -2.33 -41.89
CA ARG A 634 -23.96 -3.53 -41.42
C ARG A 634 -24.06 -4.67 -42.45
N PRO A 635 -23.07 -5.59 -42.51
CA PRO A 635 -21.90 -5.69 -41.65
C PRO A 635 -20.80 -4.68 -42.01
N PHE A 636 -20.03 -4.24 -41.02
CA PHE A 636 -18.87 -3.39 -41.29
C PHE A 636 -17.69 -4.24 -41.75
N THR A 637 -16.94 -3.76 -42.74
CA THR A 637 -15.63 -4.33 -43.08
C THR A 637 -14.73 -4.20 -41.85
N SER A 638 -14.20 -5.32 -41.35
CA SER A 638 -13.30 -5.31 -40.19
C SER A 638 -12.06 -4.47 -40.51
N ILE A 639 -11.83 -3.43 -39.72
CA ILE A 639 -10.59 -2.64 -39.80
C ILE A 639 -9.50 -3.15 -38.85
N VAL A 640 -9.81 -4.18 -38.04
CA VAL A 640 -8.85 -4.83 -37.14
C VAL A 640 -8.18 -5.97 -37.89
N ASP A 641 -6.85 -5.94 -37.92
CA ASP A 641 -6.03 -7.06 -38.39
C ASP A 641 -5.90 -8.12 -37.30
N TRP A 642 -6.79 -9.10 -37.34
CA TRP A 642 -6.82 -10.19 -36.36
C TRP A 642 -5.63 -11.15 -36.48
N LYS A 643 -4.90 -11.14 -37.60
CA LYS A 643 -3.71 -11.97 -37.79
C LYS A 643 -2.57 -11.56 -36.84
N LYS A 644 -2.53 -10.29 -36.41
CA LYS A 644 -1.60 -9.83 -35.36
C LYS A 644 -1.81 -10.50 -34.01
N TYR A 645 -2.95 -11.16 -33.80
CA TYR A 645 -3.28 -11.88 -32.58
C TYR A 645 -3.40 -13.39 -32.84
N ASP A 646 -2.80 -13.89 -33.92
CA ASP A 646 -2.88 -15.29 -34.37
C ASP A 646 -4.31 -15.79 -34.65
N LEU A 647 -5.25 -14.87 -34.87
CA LEU A 647 -6.64 -15.18 -35.18
C LEU A 647 -6.91 -14.98 -36.67
N ASN A 648 -6.80 -16.06 -37.46
CA ASN A 648 -7.19 -16.03 -38.86
C ASN A 648 -8.68 -16.36 -39.03
N LEU A 649 -9.52 -15.33 -38.91
CA LEU A 649 -10.97 -15.48 -38.98
C LEU A 649 -11.47 -16.06 -40.31
N GLU A 650 -10.77 -15.81 -41.42
CA GLU A 650 -11.15 -16.34 -42.75
C GLU A 650 -10.97 -17.87 -42.82
N ILE A 651 -9.88 -18.38 -42.25
CA ILE A 651 -9.59 -19.82 -42.14
C ILE A 651 -10.52 -20.46 -41.11
N LEU A 652 -10.65 -19.85 -39.93
CA LEU A 652 -11.42 -20.39 -38.81
C LEU A 652 -12.91 -20.56 -39.12
N PHE A 653 -13.50 -19.60 -39.84
CA PHE A 653 -14.95 -19.62 -40.10
C PHE A 653 -15.35 -20.16 -41.47
N LYS A 654 -14.41 -20.66 -42.30
CA LYS A 654 -14.66 -21.08 -43.70
C LYS A 654 -15.68 -20.15 -44.36
N VAL A 655 -15.37 -18.86 -44.41
CA VAL A 655 -16.33 -17.86 -44.90
C VAL A 655 -16.57 -18.14 -46.38
N GLU A 656 -17.61 -18.91 -46.70
CA GLU A 656 -18.14 -18.99 -48.05
C GLU A 656 -18.48 -17.56 -48.45
N LYS A 657 -17.73 -17.01 -49.41
CA LYS A 657 -18.08 -15.76 -50.08
C LYS A 657 -19.43 -15.99 -50.75
N ARG A 658 -20.53 -15.81 -50.02
CA ARG A 658 -21.85 -15.61 -50.62
C ARG A 658 -21.73 -14.36 -51.46
N SER A 659 -21.68 -14.56 -52.78
CA SER A 659 -21.60 -13.55 -53.84
C SER A 659 -22.74 -12.51 -53.79
N ASP A 660 -23.74 -12.70 -52.94
CA ASP A 660 -24.99 -11.94 -52.98
C ASP A 660 -25.00 -10.69 -52.08
N TYR A 661 -23.93 -10.42 -51.32
CA TYR A 661 -23.81 -9.20 -50.49
C TYR A 661 -22.97 -8.09 -51.11
N LEU A 662 -22.46 -8.29 -52.33
CA LEU A 662 -21.87 -7.25 -53.17
C LEU A 662 -22.86 -6.90 -54.29
N VAL A 663 -23.89 -6.12 -53.97
CA VAL A 663 -24.66 -5.42 -55.00
C VAL A 663 -24.65 -3.93 -54.67
N THR A 664 -23.82 -3.24 -55.45
CA THR A 664 -23.70 -1.79 -55.72
C THR A 664 -23.63 -0.82 -54.56
#